data_AF-A0AAW1H8X7-F1
#
_entry.id   AF-A0AAW1H8X7-F1
#
_cell.length_a   1.000
_cell.length_b   1.000
_cell.length_c   1.000
_cell.angle_alpha   90.00
_cell.angle_beta   90.00
_cell.angle_gamma   90.00
#
_symmetry.space_group_name_H-M   'P 1'
#
loop_
_entity.id
_entity.type
_entity.pdbx_description
1 polymer ?
#
loop_
_entity_poly.entity_id
_entity_poly.type
_entity_poly.pdbx_seq_one_letter_code
_entity_poly.pdbx_strand_id
1 'polypeptide(L)'
;MDIELNDHGFEQSKGDDNDVVDVSVQNQDSVQGERNGDVADIITKENTKYSINDDIEITGSLVGMKAKEWKHLLIVYRRHAQAMGFSARIGTCRRKNGVESPEYERYFVCSCQGEHGNGKPRDTVAAPKAKKNNTKKVNITRCECRASIRTQINSEGLWEVLDHKIDHNHPLTPTQWQHHHRSERKITREEGEIIEIMTEAMVPHSVQYRVAAATSGGEEFVGHTKRDHINFVNRLKMHAIEGGDASTLVNLLNKRQTEEPGFFYRVQFGEEGRLCHLFWRDSMMKEDYLLYHDVVIFDTTYRTNRYNLICGAFVGINNHWSNVMFGCAFLSDEKTKSFEWLFNAFNESMSEDVIPLSIFTDQDLAMANAIEKVYPISKHRLCQWHIHQNAVSHFGSLKHDRTFQNAFNKCLNGCYSEEEFQDTWARMIEEYGLQNNLWFQRLYGLKEKWCTAFNKDIFSAGILSSQRSESTNHAMGFQASKTTSLTDFFHIFEATVKRWRTEEERNEFNCIRSRLTSVYPVVDLLDHAAQVYTLALFRVFKKEFGMAIGTRVVECASDESLSFYIVHSSGSFENAHQVTFDRANLTIECTCRKFSEMGMLCYHSIRILHLRSITEIPDRYILKRWTKFAKKDVWDRLLPNDRRRVGINDAINWRRESLTNFNNLITKCQNVAEARTILDQAFTKANDAVQAFFNTTVDVECPTSFETPTTSIILDPQHSTTKGRSRRKKSGITKRKTRGTKQSQTEAASYTPIPRLF
;
A
#
# COMPACT_ATOMS: atom_id res chain seq x y z
N MET A 1 -51.37 44.24 -9.80
CA MET A 1 -51.72 44.10 -8.38
C MET A 1 -50.43 43.66 -7.67
N ASP A 2 -49.38 44.47 -7.67
CA ASP A 2 -49.22 45.82 -7.10
C ASP A 2 -49.40 45.87 -5.58
N ILE A 3 -48.46 46.62 -4.96
CA ILE A 3 -48.45 47.26 -3.63
C ILE A 3 -47.60 46.50 -2.58
N GLU A 4 -46.31 46.86 -2.38
CA GLU A 4 -45.69 47.91 -1.52
C GLU A 4 -45.09 47.25 -0.24
N LEU A 5 -43.78 47.27 0.03
CA LEU A 5 -42.93 48.35 0.57
C LEU A 5 -43.47 49.08 1.81
N ASN A 6 -42.90 48.78 2.98
CA ASN A 6 -42.30 49.74 3.94
C ASN A 6 -41.67 48.93 5.09
N ASP A 7 -40.47 49.09 5.63
CA ASP A 7 -39.50 50.18 5.85
C ASP A 7 -39.34 50.49 7.36
N HIS A 8 -38.07 50.52 7.77
CA HIS A 8 -37.42 51.09 8.95
C HIS A 8 -37.89 50.85 10.41
N GLY A 9 -36.92 50.33 11.19
CA GLY A 9 -36.80 50.51 12.64
C GLY A 9 -35.33 50.50 13.05
N PHE A 10 -34.71 51.70 13.04
CA PHE A 10 -33.35 52.01 13.46
C PHE A 10 -33.33 52.19 15.00
N GLU A 11 -32.43 51.49 15.71
CA GLU A 11 -31.93 51.94 17.02
C GLU A 11 -30.41 51.94 16.98
N GLN A 12 -29.84 53.09 17.36
CA GLN A 12 -28.43 53.44 17.26
C GLN A 12 -27.90 53.81 18.66
N SER A 13 -26.57 53.70 18.80
CA SER A 13 -25.69 54.23 19.86
C SER A 13 -25.54 53.32 21.10
N LYS A 14 -24.36 53.02 21.64
CA LYS A 14 -23.00 53.62 21.61
C LYS A 14 -21.97 52.46 21.67
N GLY A 15 -20.80 52.47 21.04
CA GLY A 15 -19.84 53.56 20.94
C GLY A 15 -18.89 53.49 22.14
N ASP A 16 -17.78 52.76 22.01
CA ASP A 16 -16.50 53.13 22.62
C ASP A 16 -15.35 52.54 21.79
N ASP A 17 -14.38 53.41 21.56
CA ASP A 17 -13.27 53.37 20.63
C ASP A 17 -12.12 52.45 21.05
N ASN A 18 -11.36 52.05 20.02
CA ASN A 18 -9.91 51.86 19.97
C ASN A 18 -9.24 51.01 21.06
N ASP A 19 -8.71 49.86 20.63
CA ASP A 19 -7.28 49.59 20.81
C ASP A 19 -6.75 48.72 19.67
N VAL A 20 -6.08 49.39 18.73
CA VAL A 20 -5.10 48.78 17.83
C VAL A 20 -3.95 48.29 18.71
N VAL A 21 -3.92 46.99 19.00
CA VAL A 21 -2.73 46.40 19.62
C VAL A 21 -1.75 46.03 18.53
N ASP A 22 -0.92 47.01 18.19
CA ASP A 22 0.38 46.81 17.57
C ASP A 22 1.27 46.05 18.57
N VAL A 23 1.40 44.72 18.40
CA VAL A 23 2.39 43.94 19.14
C VAL A 23 3.65 43.86 18.31
N SER A 24 4.47 44.89 18.45
CA SER A 24 5.90 44.85 18.19
C SER A 24 6.54 43.69 18.95
N VAL A 25 6.89 42.60 18.27
CA VAL A 25 7.68 41.53 18.85
C VAL A 25 9.14 41.98 18.90
N GLN A 26 9.57 42.41 20.08
CA GLN A 26 10.97 42.64 20.40
C GLN A 26 11.74 41.33 20.29
N ASN A 27 12.76 41.30 19.43
CA ASN A 27 13.81 40.29 19.42
C ASN A 27 14.49 40.27 20.80
N GLN A 28 14.26 39.21 21.56
CA GLN A 28 15.14 38.81 22.66
C GLN A 28 15.87 37.54 22.25
N ASP A 29 17.13 37.73 21.85
CA ASP A 29 18.12 36.67 21.67
C ASP A 29 18.34 35.94 23.00
N SER A 30 17.65 34.82 23.18
CA SER A 30 18.00 33.83 24.19
C SER A 30 18.86 32.73 23.56
N VAL A 31 20.17 32.83 23.81
CA VAL A 31 21.20 31.86 23.46
C VAL A 31 20.82 30.46 23.99
N GLN A 32 20.30 29.61 23.11
CA GLN A 32 20.14 28.17 23.35
C GLN A 32 21.25 27.42 22.61
N GLY A 33 22.11 26.76 23.39
CA GLY A 33 23.24 25.99 22.88
C GLY A 33 22.83 24.91 21.87
N GLU A 34 23.50 24.97 20.72
CA GLU A 34 23.42 24.04 19.61
C GLU A 34 23.48 22.58 20.10
N ARG A 35 22.41 21.83 19.84
CA ARG A 35 22.40 20.38 20.01
C ARG A 35 23.13 19.78 18.82
N ASN A 36 24.00 18.80 19.10
CA ASN A 36 24.85 18.03 18.17
C ASN A 36 24.08 17.20 17.09
N GLY A 37 22.89 17.62 16.66
CA GLY A 37 22.10 17.00 15.59
C GLY A 37 22.37 17.58 14.21
N ASP A 38 22.64 18.89 14.12
CA ASP A 38 22.56 19.63 12.85
C ASP A 38 23.89 19.65 12.05
N VAL A 39 24.97 19.12 12.61
CA VAL A 39 26.29 19.09 11.97
C VAL A 39 26.44 17.92 10.97
N ALA A 40 25.55 16.92 11.02
CA ALA A 40 25.61 15.78 10.10
C ALA A 40 25.13 16.12 8.68
N ASP A 41 24.14 17.01 8.55
CA ASP A 41 23.51 17.37 7.27
C ASP A 41 24.28 18.45 6.50
N ILE A 42 25.18 19.18 7.16
CA ILE A 42 26.05 20.18 6.50
C ILE A 42 27.25 19.50 5.81
N ILE A 43 27.63 18.27 6.20
CA ILE A 43 28.84 17.60 5.68
C ILE A 43 28.58 16.79 4.40
N THR A 44 27.32 16.46 4.07
CA THR A 44 26.97 15.69 2.86
C THR A 44 27.06 16.50 1.57
N LYS A 45 27.01 17.84 1.61
CA LYS A 45 27.17 18.69 0.41
C LYS A 45 28.62 18.85 -0.09
N GLU A 46 29.64 18.54 0.70
CA GLU A 46 31.03 18.97 0.40
C GLU A 46 32.05 17.85 0.16
N ASN A 47 31.74 16.57 0.42
CA ASN A 47 32.77 15.50 0.32
C ASN A 47 33.16 15.11 -1.12
N THR A 48 32.40 15.49 -2.15
CA THR A 48 32.77 15.25 -3.55
C THR A 48 33.89 16.17 -4.07
N LYS A 49 34.32 17.17 -3.28
CA LYS A 49 35.38 18.13 -3.69
C LYS A 49 36.80 17.76 -3.28
N TYR A 50 36.99 16.72 -2.47
CA TYR A 50 38.26 16.49 -1.77
C TYR A 50 38.86 15.12 -2.10
N SER A 51 39.46 15.02 -3.30
CA SER A 51 40.34 13.93 -3.69
C SER A 51 41.68 14.04 -2.94
N ILE A 52 42.16 12.93 -2.36
CA ILE A 52 43.45 12.83 -1.69
C ILE A 52 44.24 11.76 -2.45
N ASN A 53 45.46 12.10 -2.92
CA ASN A 53 46.38 11.18 -3.61
C ASN A 53 46.52 9.85 -2.84
N ASP A 54 46.48 8.73 -3.56
CA ASP A 54 46.61 7.39 -2.99
C ASP A 54 48.04 7.06 -2.48
N ASP A 55 49.02 7.93 -2.76
CA ASP A 55 50.44 7.77 -2.36
C ASP A 55 50.74 8.23 -0.91
N ILE A 56 49.73 8.60 -0.12
CA ILE A 56 49.96 9.06 1.26
C ILE A 56 50.08 7.87 2.21
N GLU A 57 51.22 7.75 2.91
CA GLU A 57 51.42 6.75 3.96
C GLU A 57 50.50 7.03 5.17
N ILE A 58 49.34 6.38 5.18
CA ILE A 58 48.29 6.59 6.18
C ILE A 58 48.42 5.69 7.41
N THR A 59 49.35 4.73 7.46
CA THR A 59 49.54 3.84 8.62
C THR A 59 50.58 4.37 9.61
N GLY A 60 51.43 5.31 9.18
CA GLY A 60 52.48 5.94 9.98
C GLY A 60 52.05 7.21 10.73
N SER A 61 53.05 8.00 11.14
CA SER A 61 52.81 9.30 11.77
C SER A 61 52.27 10.31 10.76
N LEU A 62 51.21 11.03 11.13
CA LEU A 62 50.60 12.08 10.30
C LEU A 62 51.16 13.48 10.60
N VAL A 63 52.16 13.59 11.49
CA VAL A 63 52.76 14.86 11.89
C VAL A 63 53.39 15.56 10.68
N GLY A 64 53.16 16.87 10.57
CA GLY A 64 53.63 17.70 9.45
C GLY A 64 52.71 17.72 8.23
N MET A 65 51.62 16.93 8.20
CA MET A 65 50.65 17.02 7.12
C MET A 65 49.90 18.35 7.13
N LYS A 66 49.86 19.01 5.97
CA LYS A 66 49.23 20.32 5.78
C LYS A 66 48.01 20.25 4.88
N ALA A 67 46.98 21.04 5.17
CA ALA A 67 45.81 21.19 4.31
C ALA A 67 45.20 22.60 4.42
N LYS A 68 44.49 23.05 3.37
CA LYS A 68 43.79 24.34 3.37
C LYS A 68 42.64 24.39 4.38
N GLU A 69 41.97 23.25 4.58
CA GLU A 69 40.84 23.12 5.51
C GLU A 69 41.09 21.97 6.50
N TRP A 70 40.74 22.15 7.77
CA TRP A 70 40.84 21.08 8.78
C TRP A 70 40.03 19.84 8.41
N LYS A 71 38.96 19.99 7.60
CA LYS A 71 38.11 18.89 7.13
C LYS A 71 38.93 17.85 6.35
N HIS A 72 39.93 18.27 5.58
CA HIS A 72 40.86 17.36 4.91
C HIS A 72 41.66 16.52 5.90
N LEU A 73 42.21 17.14 6.95
CA LEU A 73 42.96 16.41 7.99
C LEU A 73 42.06 15.44 8.76
N LEU A 74 40.77 15.76 8.93
CA LEU A 74 39.80 14.81 9.48
C LEU A 74 39.58 13.61 8.54
N ILE A 75 39.54 13.81 7.22
CA ILE A 75 39.42 12.71 6.24
C ILE A 75 40.66 11.82 6.31
N VAL A 76 41.85 12.42 6.33
CA VAL A 76 43.12 11.69 6.47
C VAL A 76 43.15 10.88 7.76
N TYR A 77 42.77 11.47 8.90
CA TYR A 77 42.76 10.76 10.17
C TYR A 77 41.72 9.65 10.23
N ARG A 78 40.58 9.80 9.54
CA ARG A 78 39.61 8.71 9.39
C ARG A 78 40.18 7.55 8.55
N ARG A 79 40.90 7.84 7.47
CA ARG A 79 41.61 6.81 6.68
C ARG A 79 42.68 6.09 7.51
N HIS A 80 43.47 6.83 8.28
CA HIS A 80 44.41 6.26 9.25
C HIS A 80 43.67 5.37 10.27
N ALA A 81 42.58 5.86 10.85
CA ALA A 81 41.78 5.11 11.80
C ALA A 81 41.21 3.81 11.20
N GLN A 82 40.72 3.87 9.96
CA GLN A 82 40.26 2.71 9.20
C GLN A 82 41.40 1.70 9.00
N ALA A 83 42.56 2.14 8.48
CA ALA A 83 43.71 1.29 8.25
C ALA A 83 44.21 0.61 9.54
N MET A 84 44.19 1.33 10.67
CA MET A 84 44.63 0.82 11.97
C MET A 84 43.54 0.04 12.72
N GLY A 85 42.27 0.12 12.34
CA GLY A 85 41.17 -0.60 12.99
C GLY A 85 40.58 0.08 14.23
N PHE A 86 40.43 1.40 14.20
CA PHE A 86 39.65 2.13 15.20
C PHE A 86 38.71 3.15 14.54
N SER A 87 37.81 3.75 15.33
CA SER A 87 36.93 4.81 14.84
C SER A 87 37.36 6.17 15.35
N ALA A 88 37.52 7.15 14.47
CA ALA A 88 37.85 8.52 14.81
C ALA A 88 36.59 9.38 15.04
N ARG A 89 36.67 10.33 15.98
CA ARG A 89 35.65 11.36 16.24
C ARG A 89 36.28 12.76 16.33
N ILE A 90 35.47 13.77 16.09
CA ILE A 90 35.87 15.16 16.32
C ILE A 90 35.99 15.38 17.84
N GLY A 91 37.11 15.96 18.25
CA GLY A 91 37.41 16.35 19.63
C GLY A 91 37.15 17.85 19.85
N THR A 92 37.86 18.41 20.82
CA THR A 92 37.77 19.83 21.17
C THR A 92 38.36 20.73 20.08
N CYS A 93 37.79 21.94 19.91
CA CYS A 93 38.39 23.02 19.14
C CYS A 93 38.79 24.19 20.06
N ARG A 94 39.72 25.02 19.64
CA ARG A 94 40.05 26.30 20.30
C ARG A 94 39.90 27.47 19.34
N ARG A 95 39.40 28.58 19.88
CA ARG A 95 39.17 29.87 19.21
C ARG A 95 39.91 30.95 19.97
N LYS A 96 40.44 31.96 19.27
CA LYS A 96 41.28 32.98 19.91
C LYS A 96 40.49 33.89 20.86
N ASN A 97 39.27 34.32 20.50
CA ASN A 97 38.44 35.24 21.31
C ASN A 97 36.92 35.00 21.15
N GLY A 98 36.33 34.09 21.93
CA GLY A 98 34.86 33.88 21.93
C GLY A 98 34.33 33.00 20.80
N VAL A 99 33.01 32.79 20.79
CA VAL A 99 32.33 31.77 19.95
C VAL A 99 32.38 32.10 18.46
N GLU A 100 32.42 33.39 18.09
CA GLU A 100 32.43 33.89 16.70
C GLU A 100 33.83 34.01 16.08
N SER A 101 34.91 33.82 16.85
CA SER A 101 36.28 33.89 16.32
C SER A 101 36.63 32.67 15.46
N PRO A 102 37.46 32.85 14.41
CA PRO A 102 37.92 31.73 13.59
C PRO A 102 38.67 30.69 14.42
N GLU A 103 38.35 29.42 14.17
CA GLU A 103 39.03 28.29 14.80
C GLU A 103 40.49 28.25 14.36
N TYR A 104 41.40 28.09 15.32
CA TYR A 104 42.83 28.03 15.01
C TYR A 104 43.48 26.70 15.41
N GLU A 105 42.81 25.91 16.26
CA GLU A 105 43.30 24.60 16.72
C GLU A 105 42.13 23.62 16.88
N ARG A 106 42.34 22.36 16.48
CA ARG A 106 41.31 21.31 16.51
C ARG A 106 41.93 19.95 16.83
N TYR A 107 41.21 19.15 17.61
CA TYR A 107 41.61 17.79 17.95
C TYR A 107 40.72 16.78 17.25
N PHE A 108 41.32 15.71 16.75
CA PHE A 108 40.61 14.51 16.31
C PHE A 108 41.11 13.33 17.15
N VAL A 109 40.19 12.50 17.64
CA VAL A 109 40.46 11.58 18.75
C VAL A 109 39.83 10.23 18.50
N CYS A 110 40.34 9.19 19.16
CA CYS A 110 39.68 7.88 19.16
C CYS A 110 38.26 7.96 19.75
N SER A 111 37.33 7.21 19.17
CA SER A 111 35.95 7.09 19.66
C SER A 111 35.85 6.57 21.11
N CYS A 112 36.84 5.80 21.55
CA CYS A 112 36.98 5.31 22.92
C CYS A 112 37.55 6.34 23.91
N GLN A 113 37.89 7.56 23.47
CA GLN A 113 38.41 8.61 24.34
C GLN A 113 37.37 9.12 25.35
N GLY A 114 37.84 9.35 26.57
CA GLY A 114 37.11 9.96 27.68
C GLY A 114 36.35 8.94 28.51
N GLU A 115 35.44 9.43 29.35
CA GLU A 115 34.50 8.61 30.11
C GLU A 115 33.07 8.81 29.60
N HIS A 116 32.20 7.85 29.86
CA HIS A 116 30.77 8.07 29.72
C HIS A 116 30.31 8.90 30.92
N GLY A 117 29.97 10.17 30.71
CA GLY A 117 29.43 10.99 31.79
C GLY A 117 28.13 10.38 32.31
N ASN A 118 28.14 9.90 33.55
CA ASN A 118 26.94 9.95 34.36
C ASN A 118 26.63 11.44 34.48
N GLY A 119 25.67 11.94 33.70
CA GLY A 119 25.25 13.33 33.82
C GLY A 119 24.98 13.60 35.30
N LYS A 120 25.76 14.51 35.90
CA LYS A 120 25.43 15.03 37.23
C LYS A 120 23.97 15.49 37.14
N PRO A 121 23.08 15.11 38.06
CA PRO A 121 21.75 15.68 38.08
C PRO A 121 21.94 17.20 38.11
N ARG A 122 21.39 17.91 37.11
CA ARG A 122 21.22 19.35 37.27
C ARG A 122 20.24 19.49 38.43
N ASP A 123 20.70 20.05 39.53
CA ASP A 123 19.85 20.50 40.64
C ASP A 123 18.85 21.51 40.06
N THR A 124 17.72 21.00 39.63
CA THR A 124 16.57 21.78 39.23
C THR A 124 15.38 21.22 39.99
N VAL A 125 14.68 22.16 40.61
CA VAL A 125 13.66 22.00 41.64
C VAL A 125 12.62 20.94 41.25
N ALA A 126 12.21 20.17 42.26
CA ALA A 126 11.36 19.00 42.14
C ALA A 126 10.09 19.20 41.29
N ALA A 127 10.03 18.52 40.15
CA ALA A 127 8.80 18.28 39.40
C ALA A 127 8.22 16.88 39.72
N PRO A 128 6.89 16.70 39.71
CA PRO A 128 6.25 15.52 40.28
C PRO A 128 6.53 14.24 39.47
N LYS A 129 6.72 13.16 40.24
CA LYS A 129 7.08 11.78 39.85
C LYS A 129 6.62 11.34 38.46
N ALA A 130 7.48 11.50 37.46
CA ALA A 130 7.38 10.82 36.17
C ALA A 130 7.70 9.31 36.33
N LYS A 131 6.90 8.47 35.67
CA LYS A 131 7.04 7.00 35.64
C LYS A 131 8.48 6.59 35.33
N LYS A 132 9.02 5.63 36.11
CA LYS A 132 10.33 5.00 35.89
C LYS A 132 10.41 4.43 34.46
N ASN A 133 10.95 5.21 33.53
CA ASN A 133 11.39 4.68 32.25
C ASN A 133 12.60 3.79 32.51
N ASN A 134 12.56 2.54 32.03
CA ASN A 134 13.74 1.67 31.98
C ASN A 134 14.83 2.42 31.20
N THR A 135 15.82 2.97 31.89
CA THR A 135 17.02 3.54 31.27
C THR A 135 17.67 2.42 30.46
N LYS A 136 17.72 2.57 29.12
CA LYS A 136 18.44 1.65 28.25
C LYS A 136 19.85 1.49 28.80
N LYS A 137 20.24 0.27 29.19
CA LYS A 137 21.65 -0.06 29.43
C LYS A 137 22.37 0.13 28.09
N VAL A 138 23.20 1.17 27.98
CA VAL A 138 24.05 1.41 26.82
C VAL A 138 25.39 0.74 27.09
N ASN A 139 25.99 0.10 26.08
CA ASN A 139 27.33 -0.45 26.21
C ASN A 139 28.32 0.68 26.51
N ILE A 140 29.19 0.50 27.50
CA ILE A 140 30.27 1.45 27.80
C ILE A 140 31.36 1.21 26.76
N THR A 141 31.53 2.16 25.83
CA THR A 141 32.54 2.07 24.76
C THR A 141 33.72 3.01 24.99
N ARG A 142 33.70 3.82 26.05
CA ARG A 142 34.76 4.78 26.36
C ARG A 142 35.66 4.23 27.46
N CYS A 143 36.97 4.28 27.24
CA CYS A 143 38.01 3.72 28.11
C CYS A 143 39.19 4.69 28.27
N GLU A 144 38.93 6.00 28.18
CA GLU A 144 39.95 7.04 28.32
C GLU A 144 41.12 6.95 27.31
N CYS A 145 40.87 6.36 26.15
CA CYS A 145 41.87 6.26 25.09
C CYS A 145 42.46 7.63 24.72
N ARG A 146 43.79 7.73 24.64
CA ARG A 146 44.51 8.99 24.36
C ARG A 146 44.93 9.17 22.90
N ALA A 147 44.68 8.15 22.05
CA ALA A 147 44.98 8.22 20.64
C ALA A 147 44.25 9.41 19.98
N SER A 148 45.02 10.29 19.34
CA SER A 148 44.53 11.56 18.81
C SER A 148 45.55 12.25 17.90
N ILE A 149 45.06 13.15 17.04
CA ILE A 149 45.88 14.16 16.37
C ILE A 149 45.47 15.57 16.82
N ARG A 150 46.47 16.45 16.94
CA ARG A 150 46.29 17.89 17.19
C ARG A 150 46.64 18.65 15.93
N THR A 151 45.71 19.46 15.43
CA THR A 151 45.91 20.30 14.26
C THR A 151 45.84 21.78 14.61
N GLN A 152 46.67 22.61 13.98
CA GLN A 152 46.70 24.06 14.21
C GLN A 152 46.98 24.80 12.90
N ILE A 153 46.47 26.03 12.76
CA ILE A 153 46.84 26.91 11.65
C ILE A 153 48.29 27.38 11.83
N ASN A 154 49.12 27.13 10.82
CA ASN A 154 50.52 27.54 10.77
C ASN A 154 50.68 28.98 10.24
N SER A 155 51.92 29.46 10.17
CA SER A 155 52.24 30.82 9.69
C SER A 155 51.85 31.08 8.22
N GLU A 156 51.65 30.02 7.42
CA GLU A 156 51.25 30.08 6.01
C GLU A 156 49.71 30.10 5.85
N GLY A 157 48.96 30.08 6.96
CA GLY A 157 47.50 30.01 6.94
C GLY A 157 46.94 28.62 6.65
N LEU A 158 47.77 27.58 6.63
CA LEU A 158 47.37 26.19 6.41
C LEU A 158 47.18 25.46 7.74
N TRP A 159 46.25 24.52 7.79
CA TRP A 159 46.10 23.59 8.90
C TRP A 159 47.21 22.55 8.86
N GLU A 160 47.92 22.36 9.95
CA GLU A 160 49.03 21.43 10.07
C GLU A 160 48.84 20.48 11.27
N VAL A 161 49.19 19.21 11.12
CA VAL A 161 49.20 18.23 12.23
C VAL A 161 50.48 18.41 13.05
N LEU A 162 50.35 18.86 14.30
CA LEU A 162 51.49 19.12 15.19
C LEU A 162 51.84 17.96 16.11
N ASP A 163 50.87 17.13 16.46
CA ASP A 163 51.04 16.01 17.39
C ASP A 163 50.17 14.84 16.93
N HIS A 164 50.71 13.62 16.99
CA HIS A 164 49.99 12.38 16.69
C HIS A 164 50.31 11.33 17.76
N LYS A 165 49.32 11.07 18.62
CA LYS A 165 49.35 10.00 19.60
C LYS A 165 48.74 8.75 18.98
N ILE A 166 49.59 7.77 18.66
CA ILE A 166 49.20 6.55 17.96
C ILE A 166 48.74 5.46 18.94
N ASP A 167 49.27 5.43 20.17
CA ASP A 167 49.02 4.32 21.09
C ASP A 167 47.57 4.24 21.61
N HIS A 168 47.02 3.03 21.55
CA HIS A 168 45.70 2.68 22.05
C HIS A 168 45.79 1.84 23.34
N ASN A 169 44.88 2.07 24.28
CA ASN A 169 44.74 1.30 25.52
C ASN A 169 43.60 0.26 25.45
N HIS A 170 43.12 -0.04 24.25
CA HIS A 170 42.08 -1.03 23.98
C HIS A 170 42.46 -1.82 22.72
N PRO A 171 41.95 -3.05 22.55
CA PRO A 171 42.13 -3.80 21.31
C PRO A 171 41.61 -3.01 20.11
N LEU A 172 42.36 -3.09 19.01
CA LEU A 172 41.93 -2.59 17.71
C LEU A 172 41.01 -3.62 17.04
N THR A 173 40.11 -3.14 16.20
CA THR A 173 39.08 -3.95 15.54
C THR A 173 39.67 -4.65 14.33
N PRO A 174 39.54 -5.99 14.22
CA PRO A 174 39.93 -6.73 13.03
C PRO A 174 39.29 -6.18 11.75
N THR A 175 40.03 -6.22 10.64
CA THR A 175 39.64 -5.69 9.32
C THR A 175 38.23 -6.09 8.91
N GLN A 176 37.88 -7.37 9.08
CA GLN A 176 36.55 -7.92 8.78
C GLN A 176 35.37 -7.27 9.53
N TRP A 177 35.60 -6.53 10.62
CA TRP A 177 34.55 -5.87 11.42
C TRP A 177 34.65 -4.34 11.42
N GLN A 178 35.64 -3.76 10.73
CA GLN A 178 35.87 -2.31 10.72
C GLN A 178 34.68 -1.53 10.13
N HIS A 179 33.93 -2.13 9.20
CA HIS A 179 32.73 -1.53 8.60
C HIS A 179 31.61 -1.22 9.62
N HIS A 180 31.68 -1.74 10.85
CA HIS A 180 30.75 -1.38 11.93
C HIS A 180 31.13 -0.07 12.67
N HIS A 181 32.32 0.47 12.44
CA HIS A 181 32.76 1.72 13.05
C HIS A 181 31.91 2.90 12.57
N ARG A 182 31.58 3.82 13.48
CA ARG A 182 30.72 4.97 13.14
C ARG A 182 31.37 5.90 12.11
N SER A 183 32.70 6.01 12.11
CA SER A 183 33.45 6.80 11.12
C SER A 183 33.31 6.26 9.69
N GLU A 184 33.10 4.95 9.56
CA GLU A 184 33.00 4.21 8.30
C GLU A 184 31.55 4.06 7.82
N ARG A 185 30.57 4.28 8.70
CA ARG A 185 29.14 4.14 8.38
C ARG A 185 28.56 5.43 7.81
N LYS A 186 28.63 5.61 6.51
CA LYS A 186 28.09 6.77 5.79
C LYS A 186 27.33 6.32 4.56
N ILE A 187 26.18 6.94 4.35
CA ILE A 187 25.43 6.83 3.10
C ILE A 187 25.92 7.97 2.21
N THR A 188 26.47 7.64 1.04
CA THR A 188 26.87 8.65 0.06
C THR A 188 25.64 9.28 -0.60
N ARG A 189 25.83 10.36 -1.36
CA ARG A 189 24.71 11.00 -2.07
C ARG A 189 24.14 10.05 -3.11
N GLU A 190 25.00 9.38 -3.85
CA GLU A 190 24.66 8.47 -4.93
C GLU A 190 23.90 7.24 -4.40
N GLU A 191 24.34 6.69 -3.26
CA GLU A 191 23.60 5.65 -2.54
C GLU A 191 22.25 6.16 -2.05
N GLY A 192 22.21 7.40 -1.53
CA GLY A 192 21.00 8.07 -1.11
C GLY A 192 19.96 8.18 -2.23
N GLU A 193 20.37 8.63 -3.42
CA GLU A 193 19.51 8.75 -4.61
C GLU A 193 18.94 7.37 -5.03
N ILE A 194 19.74 6.31 -4.97
CA ILE A 194 19.26 4.95 -5.24
C ILE A 194 18.25 4.49 -4.17
N ILE A 195 18.50 4.80 -2.89
CA ILE A 195 17.59 4.50 -1.79
C ILE A 195 16.26 5.27 -1.95
N GLU A 196 16.31 6.53 -2.37
CA GLU A 196 15.15 7.36 -2.68
C GLU A 196 14.32 6.72 -3.80
N ILE A 197 14.93 6.39 -4.94
CA ILE A 197 14.25 5.71 -6.06
C ILE A 197 13.59 4.41 -5.61
N MET A 198 14.29 3.59 -4.81
CA MET A 198 13.71 2.35 -4.30
C MET A 198 12.56 2.60 -3.31
N THR A 199 12.63 3.70 -2.55
CA THR A 199 11.59 4.10 -1.60
C THR A 199 10.35 4.60 -2.33
N GLU A 200 10.51 5.41 -3.38
CA GLU A 200 9.45 5.84 -4.29
C GLU A 200 8.81 4.64 -5.01
N ALA A 201 9.62 3.65 -5.39
CA ALA A 201 9.16 2.39 -5.97
C ALA A 201 8.53 1.43 -4.93
N MET A 202 8.31 1.86 -3.69
CA MET A 202 7.69 1.09 -2.61
C MET A 202 8.41 -0.24 -2.28
N VAL A 203 9.72 -0.31 -2.53
CA VAL A 203 10.52 -1.48 -2.17
C VAL A 203 10.67 -1.51 -0.65
N PRO A 204 10.38 -2.62 0.05
CA PRO A 204 10.56 -2.71 1.50
C PRO A 204 12.01 -2.44 1.89
N HIS A 205 12.25 -1.60 2.91
CA HIS A 205 13.60 -1.22 3.37
C HIS A 205 14.52 -2.43 3.66
N SER A 206 13.96 -3.58 4.04
CA SER A 206 14.71 -4.82 4.24
C SER A 206 15.21 -5.43 2.93
N VAL A 207 14.43 -5.29 1.86
CA VAL A 207 14.80 -5.67 0.50
C VAL A 207 15.78 -4.65 -0.09
N GLN A 208 15.53 -3.35 0.11
CA GLN A 208 16.46 -2.29 -0.31
C GLN A 208 17.89 -2.53 0.21
N TYR A 209 18.04 -2.80 1.51
CA TYR A 209 19.35 -3.10 2.10
C TYR A 209 19.96 -4.41 1.55
N ARG A 210 19.14 -5.44 1.29
CA ARG A 210 19.63 -6.69 0.68
C ARG A 210 20.10 -6.49 -0.74
N VAL A 211 19.43 -5.63 -1.51
CA VAL A 211 19.87 -5.24 -2.86
C VAL A 211 21.20 -4.51 -2.76
N ALA A 212 21.32 -3.52 -1.88
CA ALA A 212 22.59 -2.82 -1.64
C ALA A 212 23.72 -3.79 -1.28
N ALA A 213 23.50 -4.71 -0.34
CA ALA A 213 24.49 -5.73 0.03
C ALA A 213 24.87 -6.65 -1.14
N ALA A 214 23.91 -7.09 -1.95
CA ALA A 214 24.17 -7.92 -3.11
C ALA A 214 24.96 -7.16 -4.19
N THR A 215 24.65 -5.89 -4.42
CA THR A 215 25.34 -5.03 -5.40
C THR A 215 26.75 -4.68 -4.96
N SER A 216 26.98 -4.48 -3.65
CA SER A 216 28.30 -4.18 -3.09
C SER A 216 29.18 -5.42 -2.88
N GLY A 217 28.65 -6.65 -3.07
CA GLY A 217 29.41 -7.90 -2.91
C GLY A 217 29.48 -8.43 -1.47
N GLY A 218 28.65 -7.91 -0.56
CA GLY A 218 28.62 -8.27 0.87
C GLY A 218 28.11 -7.13 1.75
N GLU A 219 27.64 -7.43 2.96
CA GLU A 219 27.19 -6.39 3.91
C GLU A 219 28.36 -5.51 4.39
N GLU A 220 29.56 -6.08 4.43
CA GLU A 220 30.81 -5.42 4.81
C GLU A 220 31.25 -4.33 3.83
N PHE A 221 30.74 -4.37 2.58
CA PHE A 221 31.10 -3.45 1.50
C PHE A 221 30.02 -2.40 1.21
N VAL A 222 28.90 -2.41 1.95
CA VAL A 222 27.77 -1.48 1.72
C VAL A 222 28.09 -0.05 2.16
N GLY A 223 29.05 0.16 3.05
CA GLY A 223 29.36 1.49 3.58
C GLY A 223 28.43 1.98 4.71
N HIS A 224 27.31 1.29 5.00
CA HIS A 224 26.47 1.55 6.17
C HIS A 224 25.76 0.30 6.67
N THR A 225 25.29 0.32 7.93
CA THR A 225 24.53 -0.82 8.47
C THR A 225 23.07 -0.78 8.06
N LYS A 226 22.40 -1.93 8.12
CA LYS A 226 20.94 -2.04 7.96
C LYS A 226 20.15 -1.02 8.80
N ARG A 227 20.61 -0.73 10.02
CA ARG A 227 19.95 0.23 10.90
C ARG A 227 20.10 1.66 10.40
N ASP A 228 21.28 2.00 9.90
CA ASP A 228 21.55 3.33 9.34
C ASP A 228 20.71 3.56 8.08
N HIS A 229 20.60 2.54 7.22
CA HIS A 229 19.71 2.53 6.05
C HIS A 229 18.24 2.78 6.43
N ILE A 230 17.70 2.03 7.39
CA ILE A 230 16.33 2.21 7.87
C ILE A 230 16.11 3.62 8.43
N ASN A 231 17.08 4.14 9.19
CA ASN A 231 16.99 5.51 9.72
C ASN A 231 16.98 6.55 8.61
N PHE A 232 17.78 6.36 7.55
CA PHE A 232 17.82 7.25 6.40
C PHE A 232 16.48 7.25 5.65
N VAL A 233 15.94 6.08 5.32
CA VAL A 233 14.60 5.94 4.71
C VAL A 233 13.52 6.61 5.57
N ASN A 234 13.57 6.44 6.89
CA ASN A 234 12.61 7.08 7.79
C ASN A 234 12.74 8.62 7.79
N ARG A 235 13.97 9.16 7.70
CA ARG A 235 14.17 10.61 7.60
C ARG A 235 13.63 11.16 6.29
N LEU A 236 13.88 10.49 5.16
CA LEU A 236 13.33 10.86 3.86
C LEU A 236 11.80 10.95 3.90
N LYS A 237 11.16 9.90 4.43
CA LYS A 237 9.70 9.84 4.58
C LYS A 237 9.15 10.94 5.48
N MET A 238 9.85 11.26 6.58
CA MET A 238 9.42 12.32 7.48
C MET A 238 9.58 13.71 6.85
N HIS A 239 10.66 13.93 6.10
CA HIS A 239 10.90 15.19 5.42
C HIS A 239 9.86 15.46 4.33
N ALA A 240 9.43 14.42 3.59
CA ALA A 240 8.38 14.54 2.57
C ALA A 240 7.01 15.01 3.12
N ILE A 241 6.77 14.88 4.42
CA ILE A 241 5.52 15.29 5.09
C ILE A 241 5.75 16.35 6.18
N GLU A 242 6.86 17.09 6.12
CA GLU A 242 7.23 18.10 7.12
C GLU A 242 6.19 19.24 7.21
N GLY A 243 5.53 19.57 6.10
CA GLY A 243 4.40 20.51 6.03
C GLY A 243 3.05 19.98 6.52
N GLY A 244 3.01 18.77 7.09
CA GLY A 244 1.79 18.06 7.49
C GLY A 244 1.39 17.01 6.45
N ASP A 245 1.16 15.77 6.89
CA ASP A 245 0.85 14.64 6.02
C ASP A 245 -0.48 14.81 5.27
N ALA A 246 -1.51 15.33 5.96
CA ALA A 246 -2.80 15.62 5.34
C ALA A 246 -2.69 16.74 4.31
N SER A 247 -1.91 17.78 4.60
CA SER A 247 -1.63 18.88 3.67
C SER A 247 -0.87 18.38 2.43
N THR A 248 0.20 17.59 2.63
CA THR A 248 0.96 16.96 1.54
C THR A 248 0.05 16.09 0.66
N LEU A 249 -0.79 15.24 1.25
CA LEU A 249 -1.71 14.41 0.47
C LEU A 249 -2.72 15.26 -0.32
N VAL A 250 -3.34 16.27 0.29
CA VAL A 250 -4.30 17.13 -0.42
C VAL A 250 -3.62 17.91 -1.56
N ASN A 251 -2.38 18.37 -1.37
CA ASN A 251 -1.60 19.00 -2.43
C ASN A 251 -1.29 18.03 -3.57
N LEU A 252 -0.98 16.77 -3.25
CA LEU A 252 -0.78 15.71 -4.25
C LEU A 252 -2.07 15.43 -5.03
N LEU A 253 -3.22 15.34 -4.36
CA LEU A 253 -4.52 15.14 -5.00
C LEU A 253 -4.91 16.32 -5.91
N ASN A 254 -4.67 17.56 -5.46
CA ASN A 254 -4.81 18.77 -6.28
C ASN A 254 -3.95 18.72 -7.54
N LYS A 255 -2.68 18.33 -7.40
CA LYS A 255 -1.77 18.15 -8.53
C LYS A 255 -2.28 17.10 -9.49
N ARG A 256 -2.74 15.94 -9.00
CA ARG A 256 -3.34 14.88 -9.83
C ARG A 256 -4.57 15.38 -10.59
N GLN A 257 -5.43 16.18 -9.96
CA GLN A 257 -6.58 16.80 -10.63
C GLN A 257 -6.19 17.80 -11.73
N THR A 258 -5.08 18.51 -11.55
CA THR A 258 -4.55 19.43 -12.56
C THR A 258 -3.96 18.68 -13.75
N GLU A 259 -3.26 17.58 -13.50
CA GLU A 259 -2.66 16.72 -14.54
C GLU A 259 -3.68 15.87 -15.29
N GLU A 260 -4.76 15.50 -14.62
CA GLU A 260 -5.80 14.61 -15.10
C GLU A 260 -7.17 15.23 -14.79
N PRO A 261 -7.78 15.98 -15.73
CA PRO A 261 -9.05 16.69 -15.49
C PRO A 261 -10.19 15.77 -15.06
N GLY A 262 -10.11 14.49 -15.42
CA GLY A 262 -11.06 13.48 -14.99
C GLY A 262 -10.94 13.13 -13.50
N PHE A 263 -9.78 13.30 -12.85
CA PHE A 263 -9.55 12.94 -11.46
C PHE A 263 -10.42 13.75 -10.49
N PHE A 264 -10.97 13.08 -9.49
CA PHE A 264 -11.88 13.69 -8.53
C PHE A 264 -11.51 13.31 -7.11
N TYR A 265 -11.59 14.28 -6.21
CA TYR A 265 -11.50 14.04 -4.78
C TYR A 265 -12.40 15.01 -4.00
N ARG A 266 -12.80 14.59 -2.81
CA ARG A 266 -13.60 15.38 -1.86
C ARG A 266 -13.00 15.27 -0.48
N VAL A 267 -12.99 16.39 0.24
CA VAL A 267 -12.42 16.51 1.58
C VAL A 267 -13.49 17.07 2.50
N GLN A 268 -13.60 16.51 3.70
CA GLN A 268 -14.38 17.08 4.80
C GLN A 268 -13.48 17.31 6.00
N PHE A 269 -13.50 18.53 6.51
CA PHE A 269 -12.79 18.92 7.72
C PHE A 269 -13.70 18.81 8.94
N GLY A 270 -13.12 18.35 10.05
CA GLY A 270 -13.78 18.33 11.35
C GLY A 270 -13.52 19.61 12.13
N GLU A 271 -13.62 19.50 13.45
CA GLU A 271 -13.27 20.57 14.38
C GLU A 271 -11.80 21.01 14.20
N GLU A 272 -11.55 22.32 14.37
CA GLU A 272 -10.22 22.93 14.26
C GLU A 272 -9.54 22.79 12.88
N GLY A 273 -10.27 22.41 11.82
CA GLY A 273 -9.70 22.29 10.46
C GLY A 273 -8.89 21.01 10.22
N ARG A 274 -9.08 19.98 11.06
CA ARG A 274 -8.44 18.66 10.86
C ARG A 274 -9.12 17.87 9.75
N LEU A 275 -8.34 17.13 8.97
CA LEU A 275 -8.88 16.18 7.99
C LEU A 275 -9.73 15.11 8.68
N CYS A 276 -11.02 15.03 8.35
CA CYS A 276 -11.97 14.07 8.91
C CYS A 276 -12.35 12.98 7.92
N HIS A 277 -12.74 13.38 6.70
CA HIS A 277 -13.09 12.44 5.63
C HIS A 277 -12.40 12.85 4.33
N LEU A 278 -11.99 11.85 3.56
CA LEU A 278 -11.34 12.03 2.28
C LEU A 278 -11.85 10.95 1.33
N PHE A 279 -12.22 11.30 0.11
CA PHE A 279 -12.55 10.35 -0.95
C PHE A 279 -11.82 10.78 -2.22
N TRP A 280 -11.34 9.81 -3.01
CA TRP A 280 -10.71 10.06 -4.30
C TRP A 280 -10.92 8.92 -5.29
N ARG A 281 -10.86 9.27 -6.58
CA ARG A 281 -10.88 8.33 -7.72
C ARG A 281 -10.26 8.98 -8.97
N ASP A 282 -9.69 8.17 -9.85
CA ASP A 282 -9.14 8.64 -11.14
C ASP A 282 -10.17 8.53 -12.29
N SER A 283 -9.83 8.99 -13.49
CA SER A 283 -10.73 9.00 -14.64
C SER A 283 -11.14 7.60 -15.10
N MET A 284 -10.20 6.66 -15.07
CA MET A 284 -10.45 5.28 -15.50
C MET A 284 -11.32 4.53 -14.49
N MET A 285 -11.21 4.82 -13.19
CA MET A 285 -12.13 4.27 -12.18
C MET A 285 -13.60 4.66 -12.44
N LYS A 286 -13.84 5.86 -12.97
CA LYS A 286 -15.18 6.30 -13.39
C LYS A 286 -15.65 5.52 -14.64
N GLU A 287 -14.81 5.39 -15.66
CA GLU A 287 -15.15 4.59 -16.86
C GLU A 287 -15.46 3.13 -16.49
N ASP A 288 -14.66 2.55 -15.58
CA ASP A 288 -14.88 1.21 -15.05
C ASP A 288 -16.21 1.10 -14.31
N TYR A 289 -16.54 2.09 -13.47
CA TYR A 289 -17.82 2.12 -12.77
C TYR A 289 -18.99 2.16 -13.75
N LEU A 290 -18.97 3.01 -14.77
CA LEU A 290 -20.07 3.11 -15.75
C LEU A 290 -20.33 1.80 -16.51
N LEU A 291 -19.32 0.92 -16.64
CA LEU A 291 -19.47 -0.40 -17.26
C LEU A 291 -19.90 -1.50 -16.28
N TYR A 292 -19.55 -1.36 -15.00
CA TYR A 292 -19.62 -2.44 -14.00
C TYR A 292 -20.30 -2.02 -12.69
N HIS A 293 -21.09 -0.94 -12.71
CA HIS A 293 -21.78 -0.37 -11.53
C HIS A 293 -22.78 -1.35 -10.93
N ASP A 294 -23.30 -2.28 -11.73
CA ASP A 294 -24.33 -3.23 -11.34
C ASP A 294 -23.98 -4.03 -10.07
N VAL A 295 -22.69 -4.26 -9.80
CA VAL A 295 -22.24 -4.83 -8.52
C VAL A 295 -21.09 -4.05 -7.92
N VAL A 296 -21.33 -3.52 -6.71
CA VAL A 296 -20.33 -2.82 -5.89
C VAL A 296 -20.08 -3.61 -4.62
N ILE A 297 -18.82 -3.79 -4.29
CA ILE A 297 -18.33 -4.31 -3.02
C ILE A 297 -17.67 -3.14 -2.30
N PHE A 298 -18.18 -2.81 -1.12
CA PHE A 298 -17.61 -1.79 -0.25
C PHE A 298 -17.15 -2.44 1.04
N ASP A 299 -15.85 -2.36 1.30
CA ASP A 299 -15.22 -2.97 2.46
C ASP A 299 -14.38 -1.93 3.21
N THR A 300 -14.53 -1.91 4.53
CA THR A 300 -13.79 -1.01 5.41
C THR A 300 -12.70 -1.76 6.15
N THR A 301 -11.45 -1.38 5.89
CA THR A 301 -10.31 -1.90 6.64
C THR A 301 -9.93 -0.93 7.76
N TYR A 302 -9.92 -1.48 8.97
CA TYR A 302 -9.63 -0.75 10.19
C TYR A 302 -8.12 -0.55 10.40
N ARG A 303 -7.73 0.68 10.78
CA ARG A 303 -6.42 1.01 11.39
C ARG A 303 -5.19 0.79 10.48
N THR A 304 -5.32 1.13 9.19
CA THR A 304 -4.27 0.96 8.18
C THR A 304 -3.28 2.14 8.08
N ASN A 305 -3.44 3.17 8.92
CA ASN A 305 -2.57 4.36 8.94
C ASN A 305 -2.30 4.86 10.38
N ARG A 306 -1.35 5.80 10.52
CA ARG A 306 -0.88 6.37 11.81
C ARG A 306 -1.95 7.14 12.59
N TYR A 307 -3.01 7.57 11.91
CA TYR A 307 -4.14 8.30 12.46
C TYR A 307 -5.33 7.43 12.83
N ASN A 308 -5.26 6.13 12.56
CA ASN A 308 -6.34 5.20 12.85
C ASN A 308 -7.65 5.53 12.09
N LEU A 309 -7.57 6.22 10.94
CA LEU A 309 -8.72 6.40 10.04
C LEU A 309 -9.13 5.03 9.44
N ILE A 310 -10.43 4.88 9.17
CA ILE A 310 -11.00 3.74 8.47
C ILE A 310 -10.78 3.94 6.98
N CYS A 311 -10.25 2.92 6.31
CA CYS A 311 -10.08 2.95 4.85
C CYS A 311 -11.24 2.20 4.19
N GLY A 312 -12.06 2.88 3.40
CA GLY A 312 -13.16 2.30 2.64
C GLY A 312 -12.82 2.20 1.15
N ALA A 313 -12.84 1.00 0.60
CA ALA A 313 -12.55 0.75 -0.82
C ALA A 313 -13.81 0.38 -1.60
N PHE A 314 -14.04 1.03 -2.74
CA PHE A 314 -15.11 0.66 -3.68
C PHE A 314 -14.54 -0.23 -4.78
N VAL A 315 -15.04 -1.45 -4.86
CA VAL A 315 -14.55 -2.48 -5.78
C VAL A 315 -15.70 -3.07 -6.59
N GLY A 316 -15.49 -3.33 -7.87
CA GLY A 316 -16.41 -4.10 -8.70
C GLY A 316 -15.75 -5.31 -9.35
N ILE A 317 -16.45 -5.89 -10.34
CA ILE A 317 -15.93 -6.98 -11.17
C ILE A 317 -15.96 -6.58 -12.64
N ASN A 318 -14.83 -6.68 -13.32
CA ASN A 318 -14.74 -6.44 -14.76
C ASN A 318 -15.13 -7.67 -15.60
N ASN A 319 -15.13 -7.51 -16.93
CA ASN A 319 -15.43 -8.54 -17.92
C ASN A 319 -14.55 -9.81 -17.84
N HIS A 320 -13.38 -9.74 -17.20
CA HIS A 320 -12.49 -10.89 -16.97
C HIS A 320 -12.74 -11.61 -15.65
N TRP A 321 -13.82 -11.27 -14.94
CA TRP A 321 -14.12 -11.78 -13.60
C TRP A 321 -13.00 -11.43 -12.59
N SER A 322 -12.32 -10.29 -12.80
CA SER A 322 -11.26 -9.76 -11.94
C SER A 322 -11.74 -8.53 -11.19
N ASN A 323 -11.10 -8.23 -10.06
CA ASN A 323 -11.45 -7.05 -9.26
C ASN A 323 -11.06 -5.78 -10.02
N VAL A 324 -11.92 -4.77 -9.95
CA VAL A 324 -11.66 -3.43 -10.48
C VAL A 324 -11.92 -2.39 -9.41
N MET A 325 -11.07 -1.37 -9.32
CA MET A 325 -11.19 -0.30 -8.32
C MET A 325 -12.09 0.80 -8.87
N PHE A 326 -13.06 1.25 -8.07
CA PHE A 326 -13.89 2.42 -8.38
C PHE A 326 -13.49 3.65 -7.56
N GLY A 327 -12.88 3.46 -6.39
CA GLY A 327 -12.44 4.59 -5.57
C GLY A 327 -12.02 4.15 -4.19
N CYS A 328 -11.49 5.09 -3.41
CA CYS A 328 -11.05 4.84 -2.05
C CYS A 328 -11.34 6.05 -1.16
N ALA A 329 -11.50 5.80 0.13
CA ALA A 329 -11.76 6.83 1.12
C ALA A 329 -11.09 6.56 2.45
N PHE A 330 -10.84 7.65 3.17
CA PHE A 330 -10.60 7.65 4.60
C PHE A 330 -11.78 8.28 5.35
N LEU A 331 -12.20 7.62 6.43
CA LEU A 331 -13.21 8.12 7.35
C LEU A 331 -12.66 8.17 8.78
N SER A 332 -13.02 9.21 9.52
CA SER A 332 -12.62 9.38 10.92
C SER A 332 -13.43 8.51 11.90
N ASP A 333 -14.65 8.12 11.53
CA ASP A 333 -15.51 7.26 12.33
C ASP A 333 -16.49 6.42 11.47
N GLU A 334 -17.08 5.39 12.08
CA GLU A 334 -18.12 4.53 11.49
C GLU A 334 -19.51 4.96 11.93
N LYS A 335 -19.89 6.19 11.56
CA LYS A 335 -21.24 6.70 11.79
C LYS A 335 -22.03 6.77 10.49
N THR A 336 -23.35 6.67 10.60
CA THR A 336 -24.25 6.74 9.44
C THR A 336 -24.03 8.00 8.63
N LYS A 337 -23.90 9.17 9.26
CA LYS A 337 -23.61 10.43 8.57
C LYS A 337 -22.29 10.42 7.78
N SER A 338 -21.28 9.74 8.28
CA SER A 338 -19.96 9.62 7.64
C SER A 338 -20.03 8.75 6.38
N PHE A 339 -20.80 7.65 6.44
CA PHE A 339 -21.07 6.82 5.26
C PHE A 339 -22.03 7.50 4.28
N GLU A 340 -23.02 8.26 4.75
CA GLU A 340 -23.88 9.09 3.87
C GLU A 340 -23.03 10.11 3.10
N TRP A 341 -22.12 10.83 3.77
CA TRP A 341 -21.19 11.74 3.10
C TRP A 341 -20.37 11.01 2.03
N LEU A 342 -19.84 9.83 2.37
CA LEU A 342 -19.01 9.06 1.46
C LEU A 342 -19.78 8.58 0.23
N PHE A 343 -20.98 8.00 0.42
CA PHE A 343 -21.77 7.50 -0.69
C PHE A 343 -22.28 8.64 -1.59
N ASN A 344 -22.61 9.79 -1.02
CA ASN A 344 -22.96 10.98 -1.82
C ASN A 344 -21.76 11.50 -2.62
N ALA A 345 -20.57 11.59 -2.01
CA ALA A 345 -19.34 11.97 -2.71
C ALA A 345 -18.98 10.97 -3.82
N PHE A 346 -19.23 9.68 -3.59
CA PHE A 346 -19.05 8.63 -4.60
C PHE A 346 -20.00 8.85 -5.79
N ASN A 347 -21.31 9.04 -5.56
CA ASN A 347 -22.30 9.28 -6.62
C ASN A 347 -21.98 10.54 -7.44
N GLU A 348 -21.69 11.66 -6.77
CA GLU A 348 -21.27 12.92 -7.40
C GLU A 348 -20.07 12.70 -8.32
N SER A 349 -19.10 11.86 -7.89
CA SER A 349 -17.88 11.61 -8.65
C SER A 349 -18.09 10.73 -9.88
N MET A 350 -19.11 9.87 -9.87
CA MET A 350 -19.36 8.84 -10.88
C MET A 350 -20.37 9.33 -11.91
N SER A 351 -21.63 9.43 -11.50
CA SER A 351 -22.79 9.91 -12.25
C SER A 351 -24.00 9.84 -11.32
N GLU A 352 -24.79 10.91 -11.19
CA GLU A 352 -25.95 10.94 -10.29
C GLU A 352 -27.03 9.92 -10.69
N ASP A 353 -27.15 9.63 -11.99
CA ASP A 353 -28.16 8.70 -12.53
C ASP A 353 -27.76 7.22 -12.49
N VAL A 354 -26.51 6.91 -12.11
CA VAL A 354 -25.98 5.54 -12.13
C VAL A 354 -25.71 5.08 -10.71
N ILE A 355 -26.58 4.21 -10.21
CA ILE A 355 -26.47 3.58 -8.88
C ILE A 355 -26.22 2.08 -9.01
N PRO A 356 -25.66 1.42 -7.97
CA PRO A 356 -25.46 -0.02 -8.02
C PRO A 356 -26.76 -0.80 -7.97
N LEU A 357 -26.85 -1.95 -8.66
CA LEU A 357 -28.00 -2.85 -8.50
C LEU A 357 -27.88 -3.63 -7.18
N SER A 358 -26.67 -4.16 -6.93
CA SER A 358 -26.31 -4.83 -5.68
C SER A 358 -25.11 -4.17 -5.03
N ILE A 359 -25.20 -3.93 -3.73
CA ILE A 359 -24.07 -3.45 -2.92
C ILE A 359 -23.77 -4.45 -1.80
N PHE A 360 -22.51 -4.87 -1.71
CA PHE A 360 -22.03 -5.81 -0.70
C PHE A 360 -21.22 -5.08 0.36
N THR A 361 -21.59 -5.20 1.63
CA THR A 361 -20.83 -4.64 2.76
C THR A 361 -20.63 -5.66 3.88
N ASP A 362 -19.88 -5.29 4.92
CA ASP A 362 -19.81 -6.07 6.16
C ASP A 362 -21.07 -5.88 7.03
N GLN A 363 -21.11 -6.51 8.20
CA GLN A 363 -22.27 -6.43 9.09
C GLN A 363 -22.21 -5.17 9.98
N ASP A 364 -22.23 -4.00 9.36
CA ASP A 364 -22.26 -2.70 10.06
C ASP A 364 -23.61 -2.00 9.94
N LEU A 365 -24.15 -1.57 11.09
CA LEU A 365 -25.46 -0.92 11.16
C LEU A 365 -25.41 0.50 10.58
N ALA A 366 -24.29 1.21 10.75
CA ALA A 366 -24.16 2.56 10.24
C ALA A 366 -24.11 2.58 8.70
N MET A 367 -23.39 1.65 8.08
CA MET A 367 -23.41 1.42 6.63
C MET A 367 -24.80 1.04 6.16
N ALA A 368 -25.48 0.10 6.84
CA ALA A 368 -26.81 -0.34 6.45
C ALA A 368 -27.81 0.83 6.39
N ASN A 369 -27.82 1.69 7.41
CA ASN A 369 -28.68 2.87 7.45
C ASN A 369 -28.33 3.89 6.36
N ALA A 370 -27.04 4.09 6.08
CA ALA A 370 -26.60 5.02 5.04
C ALA A 370 -26.97 4.51 3.64
N ILE A 371 -26.82 3.20 3.38
CA ILE A 371 -27.22 2.57 2.12
C ILE A 371 -28.73 2.68 1.92
N GLU A 372 -29.53 2.41 2.94
CA GLU A 372 -30.99 2.51 2.85
C GLU A 372 -31.45 3.93 2.48
N LYS A 373 -30.71 4.95 2.93
CA LYS A 373 -30.99 6.35 2.64
C LYS A 373 -30.48 6.80 1.27
N VAL A 374 -29.24 6.47 0.90
CA VAL A 374 -28.59 6.94 -0.33
C VAL A 374 -28.93 6.07 -1.54
N TYR A 375 -29.17 4.78 -1.32
CA TYR A 375 -29.43 3.77 -2.35
C TYR A 375 -30.71 2.97 -2.04
N PRO A 376 -31.89 3.61 -1.93
CA PRO A 376 -33.13 2.95 -1.49
C PRO A 376 -33.59 1.82 -2.44
N ILE A 377 -33.18 1.86 -3.71
CA ILE A 377 -33.54 0.87 -4.74
C ILE A 377 -32.52 -0.28 -4.78
N SER A 378 -31.26 -0.03 -4.40
CA SER A 378 -30.19 -1.01 -4.47
C SER A 378 -30.40 -2.13 -3.46
N LYS A 379 -30.04 -3.35 -3.86
CA LYS A 379 -30.11 -4.51 -2.99
C LYS A 379 -28.87 -4.57 -2.11
N HIS A 380 -29.04 -4.23 -0.84
CA HIS A 380 -28.00 -4.34 0.17
C HIS A 380 -27.81 -5.81 0.57
N ARG A 381 -26.63 -6.34 0.26
CA ARG A 381 -26.19 -7.68 0.63
C ARG A 381 -25.04 -7.65 1.63
N LEU A 382 -25.00 -8.63 2.51
CA LEU A 382 -23.94 -8.79 3.50
C LEU A 382 -22.89 -9.78 3.02
N CYS A 383 -21.64 -9.49 3.38
CA CYS A 383 -20.53 -10.28 2.93
C CYS A 383 -20.45 -11.63 3.65
N GLN A 384 -20.54 -12.74 2.91
CA GLN A 384 -20.58 -14.08 3.52
C GLN A 384 -19.27 -14.44 4.23
N TRP A 385 -18.13 -13.93 3.79
CA TRP A 385 -16.85 -14.14 4.49
C TRP A 385 -16.83 -13.46 5.85
N HIS A 386 -17.27 -12.20 5.94
CA HIS A 386 -17.36 -11.51 7.22
C HIS A 386 -18.34 -12.21 8.15
N ILE A 387 -19.49 -12.67 7.63
CA ILE A 387 -20.43 -13.47 8.40
C ILE A 387 -19.77 -14.74 8.90
N HIS A 388 -19.07 -15.49 8.04
CA HIS A 388 -18.40 -16.72 8.44
C HIS A 388 -17.29 -16.46 9.47
N GLN A 389 -16.46 -15.43 9.30
CA GLN A 389 -15.43 -15.05 10.27
C GLN A 389 -16.04 -14.69 11.62
N ASN A 390 -17.14 -13.92 11.62
CA ASN A 390 -17.87 -13.58 12.82
C ASN A 390 -18.49 -14.82 13.47
N ALA A 391 -19.13 -15.67 12.68
CA ALA A 391 -19.80 -16.91 13.08
C ALA A 391 -18.87 -17.85 13.83
N VAL A 392 -17.63 -18.02 13.37
CA VAL A 392 -16.63 -18.88 14.01
C VAL A 392 -16.36 -18.48 15.47
N SER A 393 -16.49 -17.19 15.82
CA SER A 393 -16.35 -16.73 17.20
C SER A 393 -17.57 -17.06 18.08
N HIS A 394 -18.74 -17.23 17.46
CA HIS A 394 -20.01 -17.55 18.09
C HIS A 394 -20.33 -19.06 18.14
N PHE A 395 -19.59 -19.90 17.41
CA PHE A 395 -19.79 -21.36 17.41
C PHE A 395 -19.45 -22.04 18.74
N GLY A 396 -18.61 -21.43 19.58
CA GLY A 396 -18.23 -22.02 20.87
C GLY A 396 -17.62 -23.43 20.70
N SER A 397 -18.23 -24.43 21.34
CA SER A 397 -17.81 -25.84 21.25
C SER A 397 -18.08 -26.48 19.87
N LEU A 398 -19.02 -25.95 19.08
CA LEU A 398 -19.39 -26.48 17.76
C LEU A 398 -18.36 -26.17 16.67
N LYS A 399 -17.33 -25.38 17.00
CA LYS A 399 -16.29 -24.98 16.04
C LYS A 399 -15.57 -26.16 15.38
N HIS A 400 -15.50 -27.32 16.02
CA HIS A 400 -14.85 -28.52 15.47
C HIS A 400 -15.85 -29.54 14.91
N ASP A 401 -17.14 -29.29 14.99
CA ASP A 401 -18.17 -30.16 14.43
C ASP A 401 -18.33 -29.87 12.93
N ARG A 402 -17.93 -30.85 12.10
CA ARG A 402 -17.99 -30.72 10.64
C ARG A 402 -19.42 -30.79 10.11
N THR A 403 -20.30 -31.54 10.78
CA THR A 403 -21.72 -31.65 10.40
C THR A 403 -22.41 -30.32 10.62
N PHE A 404 -22.18 -29.68 11.77
CA PHE A 404 -22.69 -28.33 12.05
C PHE A 404 -22.18 -27.31 11.03
N GLN A 405 -20.86 -27.29 10.77
CA GLN A 405 -20.28 -26.39 9.77
C GLN A 405 -20.90 -26.60 8.39
N ASN A 406 -21.13 -27.85 7.98
CA ASN A 406 -21.74 -28.15 6.68
C ASN A 406 -23.19 -27.69 6.64
N ALA A 407 -23.98 -27.89 7.70
CA ALA A 407 -25.35 -27.40 7.79
C ALA A 407 -25.41 -25.86 7.73
N PHE A 408 -24.53 -25.18 8.46
CA PHE A 408 -24.43 -23.71 8.43
C PHE A 408 -24.00 -23.20 7.05
N ASN A 409 -23.01 -23.82 6.43
CA ASN A 409 -22.57 -23.47 5.07
C ASN A 409 -23.66 -23.73 4.03
N LYS A 410 -24.44 -24.81 4.18
CA LYS A 410 -25.62 -25.07 3.34
C LYS A 410 -26.62 -23.91 3.45
N CYS A 411 -26.89 -23.41 4.67
CA CYS A 411 -27.76 -22.25 4.86
C CYS A 411 -27.19 -20.97 4.20
N LEU A 412 -25.87 -20.77 4.20
CA LEU A 412 -25.23 -19.61 3.59
C LEU A 412 -25.40 -19.59 2.06
N ASN A 413 -25.03 -20.68 1.38
CA ASN A 413 -24.92 -20.70 -0.09
C ASN A 413 -25.36 -21.99 -0.80
N GLY A 414 -25.81 -22.99 -0.05
CA GLY A 414 -26.19 -24.30 -0.59
C GLY A 414 -27.68 -24.51 -0.77
N CYS A 415 -28.54 -23.65 -0.21
CA CYS A 415 -29.99 -23.71 -0.41
C CYS A 415 -30.39 -23.03 -1.73
N TYR A 416 -31.24 -23.71 -2.50
CA TYR A 416 -31.73 -23.23 -3.80
C TYR A 416 -33.11 -22.57 -3.73
N SER A 417 -33.91 -22.88 -2.71
CA SER A 417 -35.20 -22.26 -2.44
C SER A 417 -35.27 -21.72 -1.02
N GLU A 418 -36.17 -20.77 -0.79
CA GLU A 418 -36.45 -20.23 0.54
C GLU A 418 -36.98 -21.33 1.48
N GLU A 419 -37.81 -22.24 0.97
CA GLU A 419 -38.33 -23.40 1.73
C GLU A 419 -37.19 -24.32 2.20
N GLU A 420 -36.27 -24.68 1.29
CA GLU A 420 -35.11 -25.52 1.64
C GLU A 420 -34.25 -24.83 2.71
N PHE A 421 -34.11 -23.51 2.63
CA PHE A 421 -33.43 -22.73 3.67
C PHE A 421 -34.15 -22.81 5.01
N GLN A 422 -35.48 -22.59 5.04
CA GLN A 422 -36.24 -22.63 6.28
C GLN A 422 -36.11 -23.99 6.98
N ASP A 423 -36.26 -25.07 6.23
CA ASP A 423 -36.12 -26.44 6.75
C ASP A 423 -34.70 -26.72 7.24
N THR A 424 -33.69 -26.32 6.46
CA THR A 424 -32.29 -26.56 6.81
C THR A 424 -31.88 -25.76 8.04
N TRP A 425 -32.31 -24.50 8.13
CA TRP A 425 -32.05 -23.65 9.28
C TRP A 425 -32.76 -24.16 10.52
N ALA A 426 -34.05 -24.49 10.44
CA ALA A 426 -34.84 -24.98 11.57
C ALA A 426 -34.22 -26.26 12.17
N ARG A 427 -33.87 -27.23 11.31
CA ARG A 427 -33.22 -28.48 11.72
C ARG A 427 -31.89 -28.24 12.41
N MET A 428 -31.06 -27.36 11.85
CA MET A 428 -29.77 -26.99 12.45
C MET A 428 -29.96 -26.31 13.82
N ILE A 429 -30.95 -25.43 13.96
CA ILE A 429 -31.23 -24.77 15.24
C ILE A 429 -31.72 -25.76 16.30
N GLU A 430 -32.55 -26.72 15.90
CA GLU A 430 -33.10 -27.75 16.79
C GLU A 430 -32.03 -28.75 17.26
N GLU A 431 -31.33 -29.38 16.32
CA GLU A 431 -30.32 -30.42 16.57
C GLU A 431 -29.21 -29.94 17.51
N TYR A 432 -28.85 -28.66 17.42
CA TYR A 432 -27.77 -28.06 18.19
C TYR A 432 -28.23 -27.18 19.36
N GLY A 433 -29.54 -27.13 19.65
CA GLY A 433 -30.08 -26.39 20.80
C GLY A 433 -29.83 -24.87 20.76
N LEU A 434 -29.91 -24.25 19.58
CA LEU A 434 -29.51 -22.86 19.34
C LEU A 434 -30.67 -21.85 19.44
N GLN A 435 -31.87 -22.29 19.83
CA GLN A 435 -33.10 -21.48 19.81
C GLN A 435 -32.96 -20.17 20.60
N ASN A 436 -32.27 -20.23 21.75
CA ASN A 436 -32.10 -19.09 22.66
C ASN A 436 -30.80 -18.29 22.40
N ASN A 437 -30.05 -18.63 21.34
CA ASN A 437 -28.82 -17.91 21.03
C ASN A 437 -29.14 -16.61 20.27
N LEU A 438 -28.98 -15.47 20.97
CA LEU A 438 -29.26 -14.13 20.44
C LEU A 438 -28.53 -13.81 19.14
N TRP A 439 -27.32 -14.37 18.91
CA TRP A 439 -26.59 -14.12 17.68
C TRP A 439 -27.23 -14.83 16.48
N PHE A 440 -27.64 -16.10 16.63
CA PHE A 440 -28.35 -16.83 15.57
C PHE A 440 -29.72 -16.21 15.27
N GLN A 441 -30.45 -15.74 16.30
CA GLN A 441 -31.71 -15.02 16.11
C GLN A 441 -31.52 -13.73 15.29
N ARG A 442 -30.51 -12.93 15.63
CA ARG A 442 -30.17 -11.71 14.87
C ARG A 442 -29.73 -12.02 13.45
N LEU A 443 -28.91 -13.05 13.26
CA LEU A 443 -28.46 -13.47 11.94
C LEU A 443 -29.65 -13.91 11.07
N TYR A 444 -30.57 -14.71 11.62
CA TYR A 444 -31.78 -15.12 10.92
C TYR A 444 -32.65 -13.92 10.52
N GLY A 445 -32.77 -12.91 11.39
CA GLY A 445 -33.47 -11.65 11.07
C GLY A 445 -32.90 -10.91 9.85
N LEU A 446 -31.65 -11.18 9.48
CA LEU A 446 -30.96 -10.60 8.33
C LEU A 446 -30.86 -11.55 7.12
N LYS A 447 -31.56 -12.70 7.13
CA LYS A 447 -31.45 -13.78 6.12
C LYS A 447 -31.52 -13.31 4.67
N GLU A 448 -32.39 -12.34 4.39
CA GLU A 448 -32.57 -11.77 3.05
C GLU A 448 -31.31 -11.04 2.54
N LYS A 449 -30.45 -10.54 3.43
CA LYS A 449 -29.21 -9.85 3.03
C LYS A 449 -28.04 -10.81 2.77
N TRP A 450 -28.03 -12.00 3.35
CA TRP A 450 -26.84 -12.89 3.28
C TRP A 450 -27.07 -14.25 2.64
N CYS A 451 -28.28 -14.82 2.73
CA CYS A 451 -28.57 -16.13 2.19
C CYS A 451 -28.80 -16.03 0.68
N THR A 452 -28.17 -16.92 -0.09
CA THR A 452 -28.32 -16.94 -1.56
C THR A 452 -29.73 -17.26 -2.01
N ALA A 453 -30.48 -18.06 -1.25
CA ALA A 453 -31.82 -18.52 -1.62
C ALA A 453 -32.82 -17.36 -1.84
N PHE A 454 -32.69 -16.29 -1.05
CA PHE A 454 -33.54 -15.09 -1.11
C PHE A 454 -33.09 -14.05 -2.16
N ASN A 455 -32.00 -14.29 -2.89
CA ASN A 455 -31.39 -13.30 -3.78
C ASN A 455 -31.18 -13.81 -5.20
N LYS A 456 -31.79 -14.95 -5.56
CA LYS A 456 -31.56 -15.62 -6.85
C LYS A 456 -32.08 -14.84 -8.06
N ASP A 457 -33.04 -13.96 -7.86
CA ASP A 457 -33.61 -13.04 -8.84
C ASP A 457 -32.81 -11.74 -8.99
N ILE A 458 -31.88 -11.46 -8.08
CA ILE A 458 -31.11 -10.22 -8.06
C ILE A 458 -29.74 -10.45 -8.67
N PHE A 459 -29.38 -9.62 -9.65
CA PHE A 459 -28.09 -9.68 -10.28
C PHE A 459 -26.96 -9.36 -9.29
N SER A 460 -26.02 -10.29 -9.14
CA SER A 460 -24.88 -10.22 -8.23
C SER A 460 -23.56 -10.72 -8.85
N ALA A 461 -23.54 -10.92 -10.17
CA ALA A 461 -22.42 -11.51 -10.91
C ALA A 461 -21.96 -12.89 -10.36
N GLY A 462 -22.83 -13.60 -9.64
CA GLY A 462 -22.53 -14.86 -8.98
C GLY A 462 -21.53 -14.71 -7.81
N ILE A 463 -21.35 -13.51 -7.27
CA ILE A 463 -20.41 -13.24 -6.18
C ILE A 463 -21.08 -13.51 -4.85
N LEU A 464 -20.43 -14.33 -4.02
CA LEU A 464 -20.79 -14.54 -2.61
C LEU A 464 -20.05 -13.58 -1.65
N SER A 465 -19.39 -12.57 -2.24
CA SER A 465 -18.41 -11.61 -1.69
C SER A 465 -17.20 -12.20 -0.97
N SER A 466 -17.23 -13.46 -0.57
CA SER A 466 -16.25 -14.07 0.32
C SER A 466 -14.83 -14.19 -0.22
N GLN A 467 -14.69 -14.61 -1.49
CA GLN A 467 -13.40 -14.67 -2.18
C GLN A 467 -12.84 -13.28 -2.51
N ARG A 468 -13.71 -12.26 -2.57
CA ARG A 468 -13.39 -10.94 -3.10
C ARG A 468 -13.09 -9.93 -2.01
N SER A 469 -13.78 -9.96 -0.87
CA SER A 469 -13.37 -9.22 0.32
C SER A 469 -12.01 -9.70 0.82
N GLU A 470 -11.70 -11.01 0.77
CA GLU A 470 -10.36 -11.49 1.15
C GLU A 470 -9.27 -11.04 0.16
N SER A 471 -9.50 -11.16 -1.15
CA SER A 471 -8.51 -10.71 -2.15
C SER A 471 -8.36 -9.19 -2.19
N THR A 472 -9.46 -8.44 -2.07
CA THR A 472 -9.44 -6.99 -1.91
C THR A 472 -8.77 -6.62 -0.60
N ASN A 473 -9.13 -7.18 0.55
CA ASN A 473 -8.43 -6.88 1.81
C ASN A 473 -7.00 -7.41 1.86
N HIS A 474 -6.62 -8.39 1.06
CA HIS A 474 -5.22 -8.81 0.94
C HIS A 474 -4.44 -7.88 -0.02
N ALA A 475 -5.11 -7.37 -1.07
CA ALA A 475 -4.52 -6.43 -2.02
C ALA A 475 -4.53 -4.96 -1.53
N MET A 476 -5.55 -4.58 -0.75
CA MET A 476 -5.86 -3.30 -0.12
C MET A 476 -5.46 -3.25 1.36
N GLY A 477 -5.38 -4.40 2.05
CA GLY A 477 -4.64 -4.55 3.31
C GLY A 477 -3.15 -4.63 3.01
N PHE A 478 -2.69 -3.59 2.33
CA PHE A 478 -1.37 -3.36 1.83
C PHE A 478 -0.27 -3.65 2.86
N GLN A 479 0.97 -3.60 2.38
CA GLN A 479 2.18 -3.28 3.17
C GLN A 479 2.02 -2.07 4.12
N ALA A 480 0.90 -1.34 4.06
CA ALA A 480 0.49 -0.35 5.02
C ALA A 480 0.30 -0.96 6.42
N SER A 481 0.71 -0.21 7.42
CA SER A 481 0.65 -0.60 8.81
C SER A 481 0.16 0.57 9.65
N LYS A 482 0.01 0.37 10.96
CA LYS A 482 -0.35 1.44 11.91
C LYS A 482 0.65 2.59 11.96
N THR A 483 1.78 2.51 11.24
CA THR A 483 2.77 3.60 11.13
C THR A 483 2.78 4.27 9.77
N THR A 484 1.96 3.81 8.82
CA THR A 484 1.90 4.36 7.46
C THR A 484 1.23 5.73 7.47
N SER A 485 1.85 6.70 6.81
CA SER A 485 1.30 8.04 6.56
C SER A 485 0.16 7.99 5.53
N LEU A 486 -0.65 9.04 5.45
CA LEU A 486 -1.71 9.14 4.44
C LEU A 486 -1.10 9.24 3.04
N THR A 487 -0.01 10.01 2.90
CA THR A 487 0.72 10.15 1.64
C THR A 487 1.33 8.82 1.17
N ASP A 488 2.00 8.07 2.06
CA ASP A 488 2.52 6.73 1.73
C ASP A 488 1.38 5.79 1.31
N PHE A 489 0.24 5.86 2.00
CA PHE A 489 -0.92 5.03 1.65
C PHE A 489 -1.43 5.33 0.24
N PHE A 490 -1.49 6.60 -0.16
CA PHE A 490 -1.93 6.98 -1.50
C PHE A 490 -1.01 6.43 -2.59
N HIS A 491 0.31 6.50 -2.42
CA HIS A 491 1.23 5.91 -3.40
C HIS A 491 1.13 4.37 -3.46
N ILE A 492 0.97 3.74 -2.31
CA ILE A 492 0.70 2.31 -2.20
C ILE A 492 -0.59 1.96 -2.97
N PHE A 493 -1.64 2.76 -2.80
CA PHE A 493 -2.90 2.64 -3.53
C PHE A 493 -2.70 2.73 -5.04
N GLU A 494 -2.03 3.77 -5.53
CA GLU A 494 -1.72 3.96 -6.96
C GLU A 494 -0.96 2.75 -7.54
N ALA A 495 0.01 2.21 -6.80
CA ALA A 495 0.78 1.05 -7.23
C ALA A 495 -0.10 -0.21 -7.38
N THR A 496 -1.06 -0.46 -6.49
CA THR A 496 -2.00 -1.59 -6.65
C THR A 496 -2.95 -1.40 -7.81
N VAL A 497 -3.51 -0.21 -7.98
CA VAL A 497 -4.41 0.09 -9.10
C VAL A 497 -3.66 -0.12 -10.43
N LYS A 498 -2.43 0.38 -10.54
CA LYS A 498 -1.57 0.15 -11.70
C LYS A 498 -1.35 -1.34 -11.96
N ARG A 499 -1.04 -2.13 -10.93
CA ARG A 499 -0.87 -3.59 -11.05
C ARG A 499 -2.14 -4.28 -11.55
N TRP A 500 -3.31 -3.93 -11.02
CA TRP A 500 -4.59 -4.51 -11.44
C TRP A 500 -4.89 -4.20 -12.90
N ARG A 501 -4.65 -2.96 -13.34
CA ARG A 501 -4.79 -2.56 -14.74
C ARG A 501 -3.82 -3.26 -15.67
N THR A 502 -2.55 -3.43 -15.29
CA THR A 502 -1.59 -4.20 -16.08
C THR A 502 -2.01 -5.67 -16.24
N GLU A 503 -2.58 -6.27 -15.20
CA GLU A 503 -3.13 -7.64 -15.31
C GLU A 503 -4.38 -7.67 -16.21
N GLU A 504 -5.24 -6.66 -16.16
CA GLU A 504 -6.36 -6.51 -17.09
C GLU A 504 -5.88 -6.37 -18.54
N GLU A 505 -4.91 -5.50 -18.82
CA GLU A 505 -4.29 -5.35 -20.15
C GLU A 505 -3.74 -6.68 -20.69
N ARG A 506 -3.10 -7.48 -19.81
CA ARG A 506 -2.63 -8.82 -20.17
C ARG A 506 -3.78 -9.76 -20.51
N ASN A 507 -4.88 -9.70 -19.76
CA ASN A 507 -6.07 -10.51 -20.02
C ASN A 507 -6.76 -10.11 -21.34
N GLU A 508 -6.84 -8.81 -21.63
CA GLU A 508 -7.33 -8.30 -22.92
C GLU A 508 -6.45 -8.79 -24.08
N PHE A 509 -5.13 -8.63 -23.97
CA PHE A 509 -4.18 -9.12 -24.97
C PHE A 509 -4.33 -10.63 -25.24
N ASN A 510 -4.46 -11.42 -24.18
CA ASN A 510 -4.67 -12.85 -24.29
C ASN A 510 -6.00 -13.18 -24.99
N CYS A 511 -7.08 -12.42 -24.72
CA CYS A 511 -8.37 -12.62 -25.38
C CYS A 511 -8.33 -12.33 -26.89
N ILE A 512 -7.51 -11.35 -27.31
CA ILE A 512 -7.32 -10.99 -28.72
C ILE A 512 -6.49 -12.04 -29.44
N ARG A 513 -5.40 -12.53 -28.84
CA ARG A 513 -4.45 -13.44 -29.49
C ARG A 513 -4.80 -14.92 -29.40
N SER A 514 -5.59 -15.33 -28.42
CA SER A 514 -5.86 -16.75 -28.18
C SER A 514 -7.09 -17.21 -28.96
N ARG A 515 -6.93 -18.24 -29.78
CA ARG A 515 -8.07 -19.02 -30.27
C ARG A 515 -8.45 -20.03 -29.20
N LEU A 516 -9.59 -19.80 -28.56
CA LEU A 516 -10.15 -20.73 -27.57
C LEU A 516 -10.54 -22.04 -28.25
N THR A 517 -10.05 -23.16 -27.73
CA THR A 517 -10.41 -24.50 -28.21
C THR A 517 -11.13 -25.31 -27.13
N SER A 518 -12.16 -26.05 -27.55
CA SER A 518 -12.87 -27.00 -26.70
C SER A 518 -12.30 -28.41 -26.84
N VAL A 519 -12.44 -29.22 -25.79
CA VAL A 519 -12.15 -30.68 -25.86
C VAL A 519 -13.29 -31.40 -26.57
N TYR A 520 -14.46 -30.76 -26.66
CA TYR A 520 -15.60 -31.22 -27.47
C TYR A 520 -15.43 -30.67 -28.89
N PRO A 521 -14.96 -31.48 -29.86
CA PRO A 521 -14.90 -31.03 -31.24
C PRO A 521 -16.32 -30.82 -31.78
N VAL A 522 -16.52 -29.78 -32.60
CA VAL A 522 -17.77 -29.55 -33.37
C VAL A 522 -19.01 -29.30 -32.48
N VAL A 523 -18.92 -28.32 -31.58
CA VAL A 523 -20.08 -27.83 -30.81
C VAL A 523 -20.23 -26.34 -31.03
N ASP A 524 -21.15 -25.95 -31.91
CA ASP A 524 -21.35 -24.55 -32.33
C ASP A 524 -21.64 -23.61 -31.14
N LEU A 525 -22.39 -24.10 -30.14
CA LEU A 525 -22.71 -23.29 -28.95
C LEU A 525 -21.45 -22.91 -28.14
N LEU A 526 -20.45 -23.82 -28.07
CA LEU A 526 -19.17 -23.53 -27.43
C LEU A 526 -18.31 -22.62 -28.30
N ASP A 527 -18.37 -22.77 -29.62
CA ASP A 527 -17.64 -21.91 -30.55
C ASP A 527 -18.19 -20.47 -30.51
N HIS A 528 -19.52 -20.29 -30.46
CA HIS A 528 -20.12 -18.97 -30.28
C HIS A 528 -19.75 -18.37 -28.91
N ALA A 529 -19.83 -19.15 -27.83
CA ALA A 529 -19.40 -18.70 -26.50
C ALA A 529 -17.94 -18.24 -26.47
N ALA A 530 -17.05 -18.93 -27.19
CA ALA A 530 -15.64 -18.60 -27.30
C ALA A 530 -15.36 -17.31 -28.09
N GLN A 531 -16.24 -16.96 -29.03
CA GLN A 531 -16.14 -15.71 -29.79
C GLN A 531 -16.57 -14.50 -28.94
N VAL A 532 -17.65 -14.66 -28.17
CA VAL A 532 -18.29 -13.58 -27.41
C VAL A 532 -17.62 -13.31 -26.06
N TYR A 533 -17.42 -14.35 -25.24
CA TYR A 533 -16.98 -14.19 -23.85
C TYR A 533 -15.46 -14.05 -23.72
N THR A 534 -15.02 -13.33 -22.67
CA THR A 534 -13.60 -13.32 -22.27
C THR A 534 -13.10 -14.72 -21.94
N LEU A 535 -11.78 -14.93 -21.92
CA LEU A 535 -11.17 -16.23 -21.61
C LEU A 535 -11.65 -16.78 -20.26
N ALA A 536 -11.81 -15.92 -19.25
CA ALA A 536 -12.27 -16.30 -17.93
C ALA A 536 -13.70 -16.81 -17.96
N LEU A 537 -14.62 -16.06 -18.58
CA LEU A 537 -16.03 -16.44 -18.62
C LEU A 537 -16.33 -17.58 -19.58
N PHE A 538 -15.56 -17.72 -20.66
CA PHE A 538 -15.63 -18.92 -21.49
C PHE A 538 -15.29 -20.19 -20.71
N ARG A 539 -14.30 -20.15 -19.80
CA ARG A 539 -14.01 -21.31 -18.93
C ARG A 539 -15.18 -21.66 -18.02
N VAL A 540 -15.88 -20.66 -17.50
CA VAL A 540 -17.11 -20.87 -16.70
C VAL A 540 -18.18 -21.51 -17.58
N PHE A 541 -18.46 -20.94 -18.75
CA PHE A 541 -19.46 -21.48 -19.69
C PHE A 541 -19.12 -22.92 -20.12
N LYS A 542 -17.85 -23.20 -20.43
CA LYS A 542 -17.35 -24.54 -20.78
C LYS A 542 -17.56 -25.54 -19.64
N LYS A 543 -17.37 -25.12 -18.38
CA LYS A 543 -17.66 -25.96 -17.21
C LYS A 543 -19.15 -26.25 -17.09
N GLU A 544 -20.01 -25.24 -17.23
CA GLU A 544 -21.47 -25.44 -17.25
C GLU A 544 -21.91 -26.37 -18.37
N PHE A 545 -21.34 -26.21 -19.57
CA PHE A 545 -21.60 -27.11 -20.69
C PHE A 545 -21.18 -28.55 -20.37
N GLY A 546 -19.99 -28.76 -19.79
CA GLY A 546 -19.54 -30.09 -19.39
C GLY A 546 -20.48 -30.75 -18.36
N MET A 547 -21.00 -29.97 -17.40
CA MET A 547 -22.03 -30.44 -16.46
C MET A 547 -23.35 -30.76 -17.17
N ALA A 548 -23.74 -29.96 -18.16
CA ALA A 548 -24.97 -30.15 -18.93
C ALA A 548 -24.99 -31.53 -19.61
N ILE A 549 -23.86 -31.98 -20.17
CA ILE A 549 -23.75 -33.30 -20.81
C ILE A 549 -24.01 -34.46 -19.82
N GLY A 550 -23.68 -34.27 -18.54
CA GLY A 550 -23.91 -35.27 -17.48
C GLY A 550 -25.32 -35.28 -16.88
N THR A 551 -26.26 -34.49 -17.41
CA THR A 551 -27.64 -34.40 -16.90
C THR A 551 -28.62 -35.31 -17.62
N ARG A 552 -29.70 -35.67 -16.91
CA ARG A 552 -30.89 -36.30 -17.47
C ARG A 552 -31.99 -35.26 -17.64
N VAL A 553 -32.83 -35.48 -18.65
CA VAL A 553 -33.93 -34.58 -19.03
C VAL A 553 -35.21 -35.39 -19.15
N VAL A 554 -36.26 -34.89 -18.50
CA VAL A 554 -37.63 -35.39 -18.63
C VAL A 554 -38.46 -34.27 -19.23
N GLU A 555 -39.06 -34.48 -20.40
CA GLU A 555 -40.04 -33.54 -20.97
C GLU A 555 -41.39 -33.80 -20.30
N CYS A 556 -41.91 -32.80 -19.58
CA CYS A 556 -43.12 -32.92 -18.79
C CYS A 556 -44.36 -32.56 -19.60
N ALA A 557 -44.26 -31.52 -20.42
CA ALA A 557 -45.31 -31.04 -21.28
C ALA A 557 -44.69 -30.26 -22.45
N SER A 558 -45.35 -30.28 -23.60
CA SER A 558 -45.10 -29.33 -24.68
C SER A 558 -46.41 -28.87 -25.30
N ASP A 559 -46.49 -27.57 -25.56
CA ASP A 559 -47.49 -26.99 -26.46
C ASP A 559 -46.82 -26.62 -27.80
N GLU A 560 -47.53 -25.94 -28.71
CA GLU A 560 -47.00 -25.57 -30.03
C GLU A 560 -45.77 -24.62 -29.94
N SER A 561 -45.64 -23.83 -28.88
CA SER A 561 -44.63 -22.79 -28.69
C SER A 561 -43.69 -23.01 -27.50
N LEU A 562 -44.19 -23.52 -26.38
CA LEU A 562 -43.48 -23.73 -25.12
C LEU A 562 -43.25 -25.21 -24.86
N SER A 563 -42.09 -25.53 -24.30
CA SER A 563 -41.74 -26.87 -23.83
C SER A 563 -41.24 -26.80 -22.38
N PHE A 564 -41.73 -27.69 -21.54
CA PHE A 564 -41.44 -27.76 -20.11
C PHE A 564 -40.63 -29.01 -19.81
N TYR A 565 -39.48 -28.83 -19.16
CA TYR A 565 -38.55 -29.89 -18.83
C TYR A 565 -38.21 -29.91 -17.35
N ILE A 566 -37.90 -31.10 -16.84
CA ILE A 566 -37.14 -31.27 -15.60
C ILE A 566 -35.74 -31.75 -15.97
N VAL A 567 -34.73 -30.99 -15.57
CA VAL A 567 -33.32 -31.32 -15.78
C VAL A 567 -32.66 -31.59 -14.43
N HIS A 568 -31.98 -32.72 -14.29
CA HIS A 568 -31.35 -33.12 -13.04
C HIS A 568 -30.04 -33.89 -13.26
N SER A 569 -29.16 -33.90 -12.26
CA SER A 569 -27.90 -34.67 -12.31
C SER A 569 -28.18 -36.17 -12.24
N SER A 570 -27.30 -36.98 -12.86
CA SER A 570 -27.38 -38.43 -12.76
C SER A 570 -27.14 -38.88 -11.30
N GLY A 571 -28.14 -39.47 -10.66
CA GLY A 571 -28.02 -40.07 -9.32
C GLY A 571 -28.61 -39.26 -8.15
N SER A 572 -29.11 -38.03 -8.37
CA SER A 572 -29.84 -37.27 -7.33
C SER A 572 -30.91 -36.36 -7.94
N PHE A 573 -32.09 -36.32 -7.31
CA PHE A 573 -33.18 -35.39 -7.63
C PHE A 573 -33.09 -34.08 -6.84
N GLU A 574 -32.18 -33.95 -5.88
CA GLU A 574 -32.05 -32.74 -5.04
C GLU A 574 -31.68 -31.49 -5.84
N ASN A 575 -31.06 -31.64 -7.02
CA ASN A 575 -30.70 -30.55 -7.94
C ASN A 575 -31.60 -30.50 -9.19
N ALA A 576 -32.81 -31.08 -9.11
CA ALA A 576 -33.76 -31.07 -10.21
C ALA A 576 -34.36 -29.66 -10.38
N HIS A 577 -34.26 -29.12 -11.59
CA HIS A 577 -34.81 -27.82 -11.92
C HIS A 577 -35.70 -27.89 -13.14
N GLN A 578 -36.83 -27.18 -13.06
CA GLN A 578 -37.69 -26.96 -14.20
C GLN A 578 -37.04 -25.94 -15.15
N VAL A 579 -37.07 -26.25 -16.45
CA VAL A 579 -36.65 -25.39 -17.54
C VAL A 579 -37.81 -25.22 -18.52
N THR A 580 -38.20 -23.98 -18.77
CA THR A 580 -39.20 -23.60 -19.78
C THR A 580 -38.47 -23.07 -21.00
N PHE A 581 -38.80 -23.58 -22.19
CA PHE A 581 -38.21 -23.14 -23.46
C PHE A 581 -39.29 -22.72 -24.44
N ASP A 582 -39.23 -21.45 -24.87
CA ASP A 582 -40.04 -20.88 -25.95
C ASP A 582 -39.28 -20.98 -27.26
N ARG A 583 -39.82 -21.77 -28.19
CA ARG A 583 -39.21 -22.00 -29.51
C ARG A 583 -39.36 -20.81 -30.44
N ALA A 584 -40.45 -20.06 -30.34
CA ALA A 584 -40.74 -18.95 -31.25
C ALA A 584 -39.84 -17.75 -30.95
N ASN A 585 -39.62 -17.46 -29.66
CA ASN A 585 -38.82 -16.32 -29.23
C ASN A 585 -37.39 -16.69 -28.79
N LEU A 586 -37.02 -17.98 -28.87
CA LEU A 586 -35.75 -18.53 -28.38
C LEU A 586 -35.44 -18.12 -26.94
N THR A 587 -36.46 -18.12 -26.09
CA THR A 587 -36.32 -17.78 -24.68
C THR A 587 -36.25 -19.05 -23.84
N ILE A 588 -35.41 -19.01 -22.82
CA ILE A 588 -35.22 -20.09 -21.87
C ILE A 588 -35.20 -19.54 -20.44
N GLU A 589 -35.99 -20.16 -19.59
CA GLU A 589 -36.07 -19.82 -18.17
C GLU A 589 -35.85 -21.06 -17.34
N CYS A 590 -34.99 -20.95 -16.32
CA CYS A 590 -34.70 -22.05 -15.41
C CYS A 590 -34.99 -21.61 -13.98
N THR A 591 -35.68 -22.47 -13.24
CA THR A 591 -35.99 -22.26 -11.81
C THR A 591 -34.74 -22.13 -10.92
N CYS A 592 -33.56 -22.55 -11.38
CA CYS A 592 -32.31 -22.31 -10.66
C CYS A 592 -31.86 -20.84 -10.68
N ARG A 593 -32.44 -20.01 -11.56
CA ARG A 593 -32.24 -18.55 -11.70
C ARG A 593 -30.79 -18.07 -11.83
N LYS A 594 -29.87 -18.95 -12.25
CA LYS A 594 -28.45 -18.59 -12.41
C LYS A 594 -28.24 -17.43 -13.40
N PHE A 595 -29.04 -17.36 -14.45
CA PHE A 595 -28.95 -16.25 -15.39
C PHE A 595 -29.34 -14.91 -14.75
N SER A 596 -30.40 -14.88 -13.93
CA SER A 596 -30.78 -13.68 -13.18
C SER A 596 -29.71 -13.28 -12.16
N GLU A 597 -29.13 -14.24 -11.45
CA GLU A 597 -28.11 -14.00 -10.41
C GLU A 597 -26.72 -13.63 -10.98
N MET A 598 -26.29 -14.27 -12.06
CA MET A 598 -24.91 -14.18 -12.59
C MET A 598 -24.83 -13.55 -13.99
N GLY A 599 -25.92 -13.55 -14.76
CA GLY A 599 -25.90 -13.17 -16.17
C GLY A 599 -25.32 -14.24 -17.09
N MET A 600 -25.28 -15.49 -16.62
CA MET A 600 -24.74 -16.64 -17.36
C MET A 600 -25.74 -17.80 -17.31
N LEU A 601 -25.97 -18.44 -18.46
CA LEU A 601 -26.83 -19.61 -18.55
C LEU A 601 -26.31 -20.76 -17.67
N CYS A 602 -27.20 -21.40 -16.92
CA CYS A 602 -26.86 -22.61 -16.15
C CYS A 602 -26.75 -23.83 -17.05
N TYR A 603 -26.09 -24.86 -16.53
CA TYR A 603 -26.03 -26.16 -17.18
C TYR A 603 -27.41 -26.76 -17.53
N HIS A 604 -28.48 -26.46 -16.76
CA HIS A 604 -29.84 -26.90 -17.11
C HIS A 604 -30.34 -26.23 -18.39
N SER A 605 -30.16 -24.92 -18.52
CA SER A 605 -30.57 -24.17 -19.70
C SER A 605 -29.74 -24.56 -20.91
N ILE A 606 -28.42 -24.66 -20.74
CA ILE A 606 -27.48 -25.11 -21.78
C ILE A 606 -27.84 -26.52 -22.27
N ARG A 607 -28.26 -27.42 -21.37
CA ARG A 607 -28.72 -28.76 -21.76
C ARG A 607 -29.91 -28.70 -22.72
N ILE A 608 -30.91 -27.88 -22.45
CA ILE A 608 -32.08 -27.76 -23.31
C ILE A 608 -31.75 -27.10 -24.65
N LEU A 609 -30.92 -26.04 -24.64
CA LEU A 609 -30.44 -25.43 -25.89
C LEU A 609 -29.70 -26.45 -26.77
N HIS A 610 -28.83 -27.25 -26.16
CA HIS A 610 -28.10 -28.29 -26.87
C HIS A 610 -29.04 -29.40 -27.40
N LEU A 611 -30.03 -29.84 -26.61
CA LEU A 611 -31.02 -30.83 -27.03
C LEU A 611 -31.92 -30.34 -28.18
N ARG A 612 -32.17 -29.03 -28.24
CA ARG A 612 -32.95 -28.39 -29.31
C ARG A 612 -32.08 -27.93 -30.48
N SER A 613 -30.81 -28.36 -30.53
CA SER A 613 -29.86 -28.04 -31.60
C SER A 613 -29.68 -26.54 -31.84
N ILE A 614 -29.78 -25.73 -30.78
CA ILE A 614 -29.46 -24.31 -30.84
C ILE A 614 -27.94 -24.16 -30.94
N THR A 615 -27.49 -23.56 -32.03
CA THR A 615 -26.07 -23.41 -32.38
C THR A 615 -25.44 -22.17 -31.78
N GLU A 616 -26.23 -21.16 -31.44
CA GLU A 616 -25.77 -19.88 -30.91
C GLU A 616 -26.51 -19.51 -29.61
N ILE A 617 -25.78 -18.96 -28.64
CA ILE A 617 -26.41 -18.38 -27.45
C ILE A 617 -27.31 -17.23 -27.91
N PRO A 618 -28.62 -17.23 -27.60
CA PRO A 618 -29.49 -16.13 -28.01
C PRO A 618 -29.03 -14.81 -27.37
N ASP A 619 -29.04 -13.72 -28.14
CA ASP A 619 -28.45 -12.42 -27.76
C ASP A 619 -28.92 -11.89 -26.40
N ARG A 620 -30.18 -12.12 -26.05
CA ARG A 620 -30.74 -11.71 -24.74
C ARG A 620 -30.03 -12.35 -23.54
N TYR A 621 -29.34 -13.47 -23.74
CA TYR A 621 -28.56 -14.16 -22.73
C TYR A 621 -27.07 -13.81 -22.77
N ILE A 622 -26.68 -12.81 -23.57
CA ILE A 622 -25.33 -12.27 -23.64
C ILE A 622 -25.34 -10.85 -23.04
N LEU A 623 -24.84 -10.72 -21.81
CA LEU A 623 -24.68 -9.40 -21.20
C LEU A 623 -23.41 -8.71 -21.73
N LYS A 624 -23.52 -7.46 -22.23
CA LYS A 624 -22.39 -6.67 -22.77
C LYS A 624 -21.17 -6.70 -21.84
N ARG A 625 -21.38 -6.60 -20.52
CA ARG A 625 -20.33 -6.60 -19.50
C ARG A 625 -19.47 -7.86 -19.45
N TRP A 626 -19.97 -9.00 -19.94
CA TRP A 626 -19.28 -10.28 -19.93
C TRP A 626 -18.52 -10.57 -21.24
N THR A 627 -18.68 -9.69 -22.23
CA THR A 627 -18.08 -9.86 -23.53
C THR A 627 -16.65 -9.30 -23.61
N LYS A 628 -15.90 -9.75 -24.62
CA LYS A 628 -14.61 -9.14 -25.01
C LYS A 628 -14.75 -7.69 -25.49
N PHE A 629 -15.97 -7.24 -25.75
CA PHE A 629 -16.27 -5.93 -26.31
C PHE A 629 -16.70 -4.92 -25.24
N ALA A 630 -16.75 -5.31 -23.96
CA ALA A 630 -17.25 -4.48 -22.87
C ALA A 630 -16.58 -3.10 -22.82
N LYS A 631 -15.24 -3.04 -23.00
CA LYS A 631 -14.44 -1.80 -22.96
C LYS A 631 -14.13 -1.20 -24.34
N LYS A 632 -14.65 -1.74 -25.44
CA LYS A 632 -14.31 -1.29 -26.80
C LYS A 632 -14.47 0.23 -26.95
N ASP A 633 -15.63 0.74 -26.57
CA ASP A 633 -15.96 2.16 -26.69
C ASP A 633 -15.06 3.06 -25.82
N VAL A 634 -14.59 2.55 -24.67
CA VAL A 634 -13.67 3.26 -23.77
C VAL A 634 -12.30 3.37 -24.43
N TRP A 635 -11.79 2.26 -24.99
CA TRP A 635 -10.49 2.25 -25.67
C TRP A 635 -10.50 3.11 -26.92
N ASP A 636 -11.57 3.05 -27.72
CA ASP A 636 -11.71 3.86 -28.92
C ASP A 636 -11.68 5.37 -28.59
N ARG A 637 -12.22 5.80 -27.44
CA ARG A 637 -12.12 7.19 -26.94
C ARG A 637 -10.73 7.55 -26.41
N LEU A 638 -10.02 6.60 -25.81
CA LEU A 638 -8.73 6.82 -25.14
C LEU A 638 -7.51 6.71 -26.06
N LEU A 639 -7.67 6.20 -27.30
CA LEU A 639 -6.62 6.19 -28.31
C LEU A 639 -6.12 7.62 -28.57
N PRO A 640 -4.87 7.97 -28.22
CA PRO A 640 -4.33 9.30 -28.50
C PRO A 640 -3.90 9.43 -29.96
N ASN A 641 -4.08 10.62 -30.55
CA ASN A 641 -3.31 11.07 -31.72
C ASN A 641 -1.81 11.00 -31.39
N ASP A 642 -1.15 9.97 -31.92
CA ASP A 642 0.05 9.29 -31.38
C ASP A 642 1.40 10.01 -31.62
N ARG A 643 1.46 11.35 -31.51
CA ARG A 643 2.70 12.10 -31.84
C ARG A 643 3.61 12.42 -30.64
N ARG A 644 3.12 12.36 -29.40
CA ARG A 644 3.93 12.70 -28.20
C ARG A 644 4.67 11.53 -27.55
N ARG A 645 4.29 10.27 -27.81
CA ARG A 645 4.92 9.08 -27.20
C ARG A 645 6.24 8.65 -27.86
N VAL A 646 6.47 9.00 -29.13
CA VAL A 646 7.67 8.59 -29.87
C VAL A 646 8.95 9.16 -29.24
N GLY A 647 8.99 10.46 -28.91
CA GLY A 647 10.19 11.10 -28.35
C GLY A 647 10.55 10.68 -26.91
N ILE A 648 9.58 10.32 -26.07
CA ILE A 648 9.84 9.82 -24.70
C ILE A 648 10.35 8.37 -24.74
N ASN A 649 9.88 7.56 -25.69
CA ASN A 649 10.34 6.19 -25.86
C ASN A 649 11.80 6.12 -26.32
N ASP A 650 12.26 7.05 -27.16
CA ASP A 650 13.64 7.05 -27.66
C ASP A 650 14.67 7.26 -26.52
N ALA A 651 14.40 8.20 -25.60
CA ALA A 651 15.27 8.44 -24.44
C ALA A 651 15.28 7.25 -23.46
N ILE A 652 14.12 6.64 -23.20
CA ILE A 652 14.01 5.47 -22.31
C ILE A 652 14.72 4.25 -22.92
N ASN A 653 14.55 4.04 -24.23
CA ASN A 653 15.20 2.95 -24.96
C ASN A 653 16.72 3.13 -24.97
N TRP A 654 17.21 4.33 -25.30
CA TRP A 654 18.63 4.65 -25.25
C TRP A 654 19.22 4.46 -23.85
N ARG A 655 18.51 4.92 -22.79
CA ARG A 655 18.95 4.72 -21.40
C ARG A 655 19.06 3.24 -21.06
N ARG A 656 18.08 2.41 -21.43
CA ARG A 656 18.08 0.96 -21.17
C ARG A 656 19.24 0.27 -21.90
N GLU A 657 19.43 0.57 -23.17
CA GLU A 657 20.51 0.00 -23.98
C GLU A 657 21.88 0.41 -23.43
N SER A 658 22.06 1.69 -23.13
CA SER A 658 23.31 2.22 -22.55
C SER A 658 23.63 1.56 -21.21
N LEU A 659 22.67 1.46 -20.29
CA LEU A 659 22.83 0.76 -19.00
C LEU A 659 23.28 -0.69 -19.19
N THR A 660 22.69 -1.39 -20.15
CA THR A 660 23.06 -2.78 -20.47
C THR A 660 24.50 -2.87 -20.97
N ASN A 661 24.88 -1.97 -21.88
CA ASN A 661 26.23 -1.93 -22.45
C ASN A 661 27.30 -1.61 -21.39
N PHE A 662 27.06 -0.62 -20.52
CA PHE A 662 27.98 -0.30 -19.42
C PHE A 662 28.07 -1.42 -18.39
N ASN A 663 26.95 -2.04 -17.99
CA ASN A 663 26.97 -3.17 -17.06
C ASN A 663 27.74 -4.37 -17.62
N ASN A 664 27.59 -4.65 -18.91
CA ASN A 664 28.36 -5.70 -19.59
C ASN A 664 29.86 -5.39 -19.59
N LEU A 665 30.23 -4.12 -19.80
CA LEU A 665 31.63 -3.69 -19.78
C LEU A 665 32.24 -3.82 -18.37
N ILE A 666 31.53 -3.34 -17.33
CA ILE A 666 31.94 -3.48 -15.93
C ILE A 666 32.14 -4.96 -15.57
N THR A 667 31.17 -5.81 -15.93
CA THR A 667 31.22 -7.24 -15.64
C THR A 667 32.41 -7.94 -16.31
N LYS A 668 32.81 -7.52 -17.52
CA LYS A 668 34.00 -8.02 -18.21
C LYS A 668 35.29 -7.59 -17.53
N CYS A 669 35.34 -6.36 -17.03
CA CYS A 669 36.56 -5.77 -16.46
C CYS A 669 36.78 -6.10 -14.97
N GLN A 670 35.74 -6.51 -14.23
CA GLN A 670 35.76 -6.57 -12.75
C GLN A 670 36.94 -7.38 -12.14
N ASN A 671 37.41 -8.43 -12.82
CA ASN A 671 38.46 -9.32 -12.30
C ASN A 671 39.86 -9.04 -12.85
N VAL A 672 40.04 -8.02 -13.71
CA VAL A 672 41.31 -7.71 -14.36
C VAL A 672 41.70 -6.27 -14.03
N ALA A 673 42.82 -6.09 -13.31
CA ALA A 673 43.24 -4.78 -12.80
C ALA A 673 43.51 -3.77 -13.93
N GLU A 674 44.21 -4.19 -14.98
CA GLU A 674 44.53 -3.36 -16.13
C GLU A 674 43.27 -2.92 -16.89
N ALA A 675 42.28 -3.82 -16.99
CA ALA A 675 41.01 -3.52 -17.65
C ALA A 675 40.15 -2.53 -16.85
N ARG A 676 40.23 -2.55 -15.50
CA ARG A 676 39.59 -1.55 -14.64
C ARG A 676 40.20 -0.17 -14.85
N THR A 677 41.53 -0.06 -14.87
CA THR A 677 42.20 1.22 -15.13
C THR A 677 41.82 1.84 -16.48
N ILE A 678 41.68 1.01 -17.53
CA ILE A 678 41.21 1.49 -18.84
C ILE A 678 39.78 2.04 -18.74
N LEU A 679 38.90 1.34 -18.04
CA LEU A 679 37.51 1.75 -17.85
C LEU A 679 37.42 3.04 -17.03
N ASP A 680 38.17 3.16 -15.94
CA ASP A 680 38.20 4.33 -15.06
C ASP A 680 38.68 5.58 -15.81
N GLN A 681 39.73 5.45 -16.63
CA GLN A 681 40.22 6.53 -17.49
C GLN A 681 39.19 6.95 -18.54
N ALA A 682 38.51 5.99 -19.17
CA ALA A 682 37.47 6.27 -20.15
C ALA A 682 36.26 6.96 -19.51
N PHE A 683 35.83 6.49 -18.34
CA PHE A 683 34.74 7.08 -17.57
C PHE A 683 35.05 8.52 -17.16
N THR A 684 36.25 8.78 -16.65
CA THR A 684 36.70 10.12 -16.26
C THR A 684 36.65 11.08 -17.44
N LYS A 685 37.23 10.68 -18.59
CA LYS A 685 37.19 11.50 -19.82
C LYS A 685 35.77 11.78 -20.30
N ALA A 686 34.88 10.78 -20.27
CA ALA A 686 33.49 10.94 -20.67
C ALA A 686 32.73 11.88 -19.72
N ASN A 687 32.92 11.72 -18.41
CA ASN A 687 32.32 12.58 -17.40
C ASN A 687 32.77 14.04 -17.56
N ASP A 688 34.07 14.28 -17.75
CA ASP A 688 34.61 15.63 -17.94
C ASP A 688 34.03 16.30 -19.19
N ALA A 689 33.91 15.56 -20.31
CA ALA A 689 33.31 16.06 -21.54
C ALA A 689 31.82 16.40 -21.38
N VAL A 690 31.07 15.56 -20.67
CA VAL A 690 29.64 15.78 -20.40
C VAL A 690 29.43 16.98 -19.47
N GLN A 691 30.22 17.08 -18.40
CA GLN A 691 30.17 18.22 -17.49
C GLN A 691 30.53 19.52 -18.21
N ALA A 692 31.55 19.50 -19.07
CA ALA A 692 31.91 20.66 -19.89
C ALA A 692 30.75 21.12 -20.80
N PHE A 693 30.03 20.18 -21.42
CA PHE A 693 28.86 20.47 -22.25
C PHE A 693 27.73 21.14 -21.45
N PHE A 694 27.36 20.60 -20.28
CA PHE A 694 26.32 21.19 -19.45
C PHE A 694 26.73 22.54 -18.84
N ASN A 695 28.01 22.71 -18.49
CA ASN A 695 28.53 23.99 -17.97
C ASN A 695 28.57 25.10 -19.04
N THR A 696 28.54 24.76 -20.35
CA THR A 696 28.48 25.73 -21.46
C THR A 696 27.06 26.01 -21.96
N THR A 697 26.04 25.26 -21.53
CA THR A 697 24.67 25.36 -22.06
C THR A 697 23.61 25.84 -21.05
N VAL A 698 23.97 26.12 -19.79
CA VAL A 698 23.00 26.56 -18.77
C VAL A 698 23.21 28.04 -18.40
N ASP A 699 22.63 28.93 -19.20
CA ASP A 699 21.98 30.18 -18.75
C ASP A 699 20.48 30.02 -19.05
N VAL A 700 19.78 29.27 -18.20
CA VAL A 700 18.32 29.32 -18.17
C VAL A 700 17.94 29.51 -16.72
N GLU A 701 17.49 30.73 -16.41
CA GLU A 701 16.86 31.08 -15.15
C GLU A 701 15.75 30.04 -14.86
N CYS A 702 15.94 29.31 -13.77
CA CYS A 702 14.87 28.51 -13.20
C CYS A 702 13.84 29.50 -12.62
N PRO A 703 12.55 29.45 -12.96
CA PRO A 703 11.55 30.28 -12.31
C PRO A 703 11.41 29.82 -10.85
N THR A 704 12.18 30.43 -9.96
CA THR A 704 11.92 30.41 -8.52
C THR A 704 10.76 31.33 -8.24
N SER A 705 9.55 30.77 -8.29
CA SER A 705 8.42 31.10 -7.39
C SER A 705 7.16 30.45 -7.94
N PHE A 706 6.84 29.24 -7.47
CA PHE A 706 5.43 28.90 -7.33
C PHE A 706 4.97 29.66 -6.09
N GLU A 707 4.19 30.72 -6.30
CA GLU A 707 3.34 31.25 -5.24
C GLU A 707 2.53 30.07 -4.71
N THR A 708 2.78 29.75 -3.44
CA THR A 708 1.92 28.84 -2.70
C THR A 708 0.56 29.52 -2.67
N PRO A 709 -0.51 28.92 -3.22
CA PRO A 709 -1.84 29.40 -2.90
C PRO A 709 -1.92 29.37 -1.38
N THR A 710 -2.43 30.43 -0.77
CA THR A 710 -2.82 30.45 0.63
C THR A 710 -3.94 29.42 0.83
N THR A 711 -3.60 28.14 0.83
CA THR A 711 -4.45 27.07 1.30
C THR A 711 -4.45 27.19 2.81
N SER A 712 -5.63 27.40 3.37
CA SER A 712 -5.92 27.21 4.79
C SER A 712 -5.12 26.01 5.33
N ILE A 713 -4.33 26.21 6.39
CA ILE A 713 -3.48 25.18 6.99
C ILE A 713 -4.34 23.94 7.29
N ILE A 714 -4.18 22.87 6.50
CA ILE A 714 -4.86 21.60 6.74
C ILE A 714 -4.14 20.88 7.86
N LEU A 715 -4.83 20.67 8.99
CA LEU A 715 -4.24 19.97 10.12
C LEU A 715 -4.34 18.46 9.95
N ASP A 716 -3.28 17.77 10.35
CA ASP A 716 -3.25 16.31 10.43
C ASP A 716 -4.36 15.80 11.36
N PRO A 717 -4.99 14.63 11.05
CA PRO A 717 -5.89 14.00 12.00
C PRO A 717 -5.16 13.64 13.31
N GLN A 718 -5.91 13.40 14.39
CA GLN A 718 -5.29 13.08 15.67
C GLN A 718 -4.47 11.79 15.60
N HIS A 719 -3.21 11.85 16.05
CA HIS A 719 -2.34 10.68 16.07
C HIS A 719 -2.86 9.64 17.07
N SER A 720 -2.92 8.37 16.65
CA SER A 720 -3.30 7.30 17.56
C SER A 720 -2.19 7.04 18.59
N THR A 721 -2.48 7.11 19.88
CA THR A 721 -1.50 6.73 20.91
C THR A 721 -1.33 5.21 20.87
N THR A 722 -0.24 4.71 20.30
CA THR A 722 0.11 3.30 20.42
C THR A 722 0.52 3.01 21.85
N LYS A 723 -0.42 2.49 22.66
CA LYS A 723 -0.06 1.82 23.91
C LYS A 723 0.82 0.64 23.51
N GLY A 724 2.14 0.76 23.73
CA GLY A 724 3.07 -0.35 23.66
C GLY A 724 2.47 -1.56 24.37
N ARG A 725 2.52 -2.72 23.70
CA ARG A 725 2.11 -4.05 24.15
C ARG A 725 1.56 -4.09 25.58
N SER A 726 0.23 -4.03 25.72
CA SER A 726 -0.44 -4.36 26.98
C SER A 726 0.03 -5.75 27.41
N ARG A 727 0.76 -5.82 28.54
CA ARG A 727 0.96 -7.09 29.24
C ARG A 727 -0.42 -7.57 29.64
N ARG A 728 -0.91 -8.60 28.96
CA ARG A 728 -2.09 -9.39 29.34
C ARG A 728 -2.03 -9.62 30.85
N LYS A 729 -2.98 -9.05 31.61
CA LYS A 729 -3.21 -9.44 33.00
C LYS A 729 -3.51 -10.93 32.96
N LYS A 730 -2.60 -11.76 33.51
CA LYS A 730 -2.90 -13.17 33.77
C LYS A 730 -3.98 -13.18 34.86
N SER A 731 -5.20 -13.56 34.48
CA SER A 731 -6.19 -14.05 35.41
C SER A 731 -5.58 -15.24 36.14
N GLY A 732 -5.52 -15.16 37.47
CA GLY A 732 -4.97 -16.19 38.32
C GLY A 732 -5.82 -17.46 38.25
N ILE A 733 -5.28 -18.50 37.63
CA ILE A 733 -5.59 -19.90 37.97
C ILE A 733 -4.25 -20.64 38.00
N THR A 734 -3.87 -21.05 39.20
CA THR A 734 -2.73 -21.92 39.50
C THR A 734 -2.91 -23.27 38.81
N LYS A 735 -2.15 -23.53 37.73
CA LYS A 735 -1.93 -24.89 37.22
C LYS A 735 -0.54 -25.36 37.62
N ARG A 736 -0.54 -26.32 38.54
CA ARG A 736 0.57 -27.12 39.06
C ARG A 736 1.38 -27.71 37.89
N LYS A 737 2.69 -27.43 37.84
CA LYS A 737 3.62 -28.06 36.88
C LYS A 737 3.89 -29.50 37.32
N THR A 738 3.37 -30.48 36.60
CA THR A 738 3.91 -31.84 36.59
C THR A 738 4.97 -31.93 35.48
N ARG A 739 6.21 -32.26 35.86
CA ARG A 739 7.30 -32.58 34.93
C ARG A 739 6.99 -33.91 34.26
N GLY A 740 6.80 -33.90 32.95
CA GLY A 740 6.75 -35.10 32.11
C GLY A 740 7.75 -34.96 30.98
N THR A 741 8.79 -35.77 31.02
CA THR A 741 9.84 -35.94 30.02
C THR A 741 9.20 -36.48 28.73
N LYS A 742 9.46 -35.86 27.57
CA LYS A 742 9.22 -36.51 26.27
C LYS A 742 10.48 -36.40 25.41
N GLN A 743 11.00 -37.58 25.10
CA GLN A 743 12.09 -37.88 24.20
C GLN A 743 11.81 -37.34 22.79
N SER A 744 12.88 -36.93 22.13
CA SER A 744 12.92 -36.68 20.70
C SER A 744 12.69 -37.97 19.93
N GLN A 745 11.65 -38.01 19.10
CA GLN A 745 11.61 -38.89 17.94
C GLN A 745 11.41 -38.03 16.70
N THR A 746 12.47 -37.99 15.92
CA THR A 746 12.53 -37.59 14.52
C THR A 746 11.84 -38.65 13.68
N GLU A 747 10.72 -38.31 13.05
CA GLU A 747 10.22 -39.02 11.87
C GLU A 747 9.91 -38.01 10.77
N ALA A 748 10.56 -38.22 9.63
CA ALA A 748 10.33 -37.50 8.39
C ALA A 748 8.96 -37.91 7.83
N ALA A 749 8.07 -36.94 7.63
CA ALA A 749 6.84 -37.13 6.88
C ALA A 749 6.77 -36.10 5.74
N SER A 750 6.62 -36.65 4.54
CA SER A 750 6.61 -36.02 3.23
C SER A 750 5.52 -34.95 3.09
N TYR A 751 5.93 -33.86 2.46
CA TYR A 751 5.06 -32.75 2.04
C TYR A 751 4.12 -33.26 0.94
N THR A 752 2.82 -33.36 1.24
CA THR A 752 1.79 -33.59 0.24
C THR A 752 0.83 -32.39 0.30
N PRO A 753 0.67 -31.61 -0.79
CA PRO A 753 -0.22 -30.46 -0.78
C PRO A 753 -1.68 -30.93 -0.86
N ILE A 754 -2.45 -30.64 0.17
CA ILE A 754 -3.92 -30.80 0.17
C ILE A 754 -4.51 -29.67 -0.70
N PRO A 755 -5.30 -29.97 -1.76
CA PRO A 755 -5.95 -28.96 -2.57
C PRO A 755 -7.03 -28.25 -1.75
N ARG A 756 -6.95 -26.92 -1.66
CA ARG A 756 -8.05 -26.07 -1.20
C ARG A 756 -9.15 -26.08 -2.26
N LEU A 757 -10.27 -26.74 -1.97
CA LEU A 757 -11.56 -26.42 -2.56
C LEU A 757 -12.22 -25.39 -1.64
N PHE A 758 -12.27 -24.13 -2.08
CA PHE A 758 -13.35 -23.14 -1.93
C PHE A 758 -12.89 -21.82 -2.57
#